data_AF-K7Z619-F1
#
_entry.id   AF-K7Z619-F1
#
_cell.length_a   1.000
_cell.length_b   1.000
_cell.length_c   1.000
_cell.angle_alpha   90.00
_cell.angle_beta   90.00
_cell.angle_gamma   90.00
#
_symmetry.space_group_name_H-M   'P 1'
#
loop_
_entity.id
_entity.type
_entity.pdbx_description
1 polymer ?
#
loop_
_entity_poly.entity_id
_entity_poly.type
_entity_poly.pdbx_seq_one_letter_code
_entity_poly.pdbx_strand_id
1 'polypeptide(L)'
;MLGGIARAIFGSQNDRIVKGMQKHIDAINNLEVSIASLSDEALQKKTAFFRKRLAAGETVDNLMEEAFAVVRESAKRILGQRHFDVQILGGIFLHQGRVTEIKTGEGKTLVATLPAYLNALPASGVHVVTVNDYLAQRDAAWMGKVYNFLGLTVGCIVHDLEDRERKAAYACDITYGTNNEFGFDYLRDNMKFRLEDMTQRDFHYALVDEVDSILIDEARTPLIISGPAEDNLQLYSQINELILYLEEDHYEKDEKQRTIILTDKGTDKIELLLSNAGIIRMGTLYDVQNISLVHQVNQALRAHKLFSRDTDYIVKNNRVVIIDEFTGRAMDGRRYSDGLHQALEAKERVAIQNENQTMASITFQNYFRLYPKLAGMTGTAMTEASEFQEIYQLEVVAIPTSAPVARIDEDDEVYRTIKEKYEAVVETIEKCRNSERPVLVGTISIENSEAVSRILKQRKIPHKVLNARFHEQESRIIAQAGRPGSVTIATNMAGRGTDIQLGGNIEMCLVQALEGVYDESARLQIVEKVTAEFEANKNKALAAGGLYVIATERHESRRIDNQLRGRSGRQGDPGRSKFFLSLEDDLMRIFGSELIDGMLQKFGLQEGEAVVHPWINKALAKAQHKVEVRNFEIRKQLLKFDDVMNDQRKIIYEQRREIMRLPEVHELVIDMRNEAIDNIVSQVIEEGSYSHQWDFELLCSEVQNLLGITPPLVEWAKEEFITKQDILERVREFSNAHLSQKDINFGSTLMRIAEKQLLLHILDQLWKDHLLSLDYLRQGISLRAYAQRDPLNEYKREAFCLFEKMLTDLRSNVTSTIAHLEIRAQSSDDIEIITAGKTGIHRTKNNQLINSNAIRSVTKDNHQAVSLTDRDKMTTLFPHLPIDWKTSEPNSSAVWGNVQRNKRCPCGSGKKYKHCHGRFN
;
A
#
# COMPACT_ATOMS: atom_id res chain seq x y z
N MET A 1 -4.00 10.48 41.22
CA MET A 1 -3.09 11.39 41.96
C MET A 1 -1.63 10.92 41.95
N LEU A 2 -1.31 9.67 42.32
CA LEU A 2 0.08 9.14 42.27
C LEU A 2 0.77 9.26 40.89
N GLY A 3 0.05 8.98 39.81
CA GLY A 3 0.59 9.11 38.45
C GLY A 3 0.91 10.56 38.03
N GLY A 4 0.26 11.56 38.61
CA GLY A 4 0.54 12.98 38.34
C GLY A 4 1.82 13.46 39.03
N ILE A 5 2.02 13.04 40.29
CA ILE A 5 3.22 13.35 41.08
C ILE A 5 4.45 12.64 40.50
N ALA A 6 4.32 11.37 40.10
CA ALA A 6 5.39 10.63 39.45
C ALA A 6 5.80 11.24 38.10
N ARG A 7 4.83 11.75 37.32
CA ARG A 7 5.10 12.44 36.05
C ARG A 7 5.77 13.81 36.25
N ALA A 8 5.45 14.53 37.33
CA ALA A 8 6.10 15.79 37.67
C ALA A 8 7.56 15.61 38.15
N ILE A 9 7.85 14.53 38.87
CA ILE A 9 9.20 14.26 39.40
C ILE A 9 10.13 13.62 38.36
N PHE A 10 9.63 12.64 37.61
CA PHE A 10 10.46 11.84 36.69
C PHE A 10 10.25 12.15 35.20
N GLY A 11 9.38 13.10 34.87
CA GLY A 11 8.96 13.39 33.49
C GLY A 11 8.11 12.28 32.87
N SER A 12 7.71 12.48 31.61
CA SER A 12 7.13 11.44 30.76
C SER A 12 8.21 10.51 30.19
N GLN A 13 7.80 9.34 29.67
CA GLN A 13 8.71 8.45 28.93
C GLN A 13 9.38 9.20 27.77
N ASN A 14 8.61 10.03 27.06
CA ASN A 14 9.09 10.88 25.99
C ASN A 14 10.20 11.84 26.46
N ASP A 15 10.01 12.51 27.60
CA ASP A 15 11.02 13.46 28.13
C ASP A 15 12.34 12.77 28.46
N ARG A 16 12.31 11.53 28.92
CA ARG A 16 13.53 10.75 29.21
C ARG A 16 14.27 10.36 27.94
N ILE A 17 13.53 9.92 26.91
CA ILE A 17 14.09 9.57 25.60
C ILE A 17 14.75 10.81 24.97
N VAL A 18 14.06 11.94 24.98
CA VAL A 18 14.58 13.22 24.46
C VAL A 18 15.82 13.69 25.22
N LYS A 19 15.80 13.69 26.57
CA LYS A 19 16.96 14.07 27.39
C LYS A 19 18.18 13.18 27.15
N GLY A 20 17.97 11.92 26.80
CA GLY A 20 19.05 10.98 26.47
C GLY A 20 19.89 11.43 25.26
N MET A 21 19.32 12.22 24.35
CA MET A 21 19.99 12.65 23.11
C MET A 21 20.77 13.97 23.26
N GLN A 22 20.72 14.63 24.41
CA GLN A 22 21.37 15.93 24.61
C GLN A 22 22.88 15.88 24.32
N LYS A 23 23.54 14.77 24.66
CA LYS A 23 24.98 14.58 24.40
C LYS A 23 25.34 14.69 22.91
N HIS A 24 24.50 14.16 22.03
CA HIS A 24 24.71 14.24 20.58
C HIS A 24 24.49 15.66 20.06
N ILE A 25 23.50 16.37 20.59
CA ILE A 25 23.27 17.80 20.25
C ILE A 25 24.49 18.62 20.64
N ASP A 26 25.00 18.44 21.86
CA ASP A 26 26.16 19.17 22.36
C ASP A 26 27.41 18.87 21.51
N ALA A 27 27.61 17.61 21.11
CA ALA A 27 28.71 17.21 20.21
C ALA A 27 28.61 17.90 18.83
N ILE A 28 27.41 17.93 18.22
CA ILE A 28 27.17 18.60 16.94
C ILE A 28 27.38 20.12 17.06
N ASN A 29 26.92 20.73 18.15
CA ASN A 29 27.11 22.16 18.43
C ASN A 29 28.60 22.51 18.60
N ASN A 30 29.38 21.66 19.26
CA ASN A 30 30.82 21.85 19.43
C ASN A 30 31.60 21.80 18.10
N LEU A 31 31.09 21.09 17.09
CA LEU A 31 31.68 21.03 15.75
C LEU A 31 31.34 22.25 14.89
N GLU A 32 30.38 23.10 15.29
CA GLU A 32 29.93 24.22 14.46
C GLU A 32 31.05 25.20 14.12
N VAL A 33 31.91 25.54 15.09
CA VAL A 33 33.01 26.50 14.88
C VAL A 33 34.04 25.97 13.86
N SER A 34 34.39 24.69 13.97
CA SER A 34 35.38 24.08 13.07
C SER A 34 34.82 23.91 11.65
N ILE A 35 33.57 23.46 11.53
CA ILE A 35 32.91 23.28 10.23
C ILE A 35 32.63 24.62 9.54
N ALA A 36 32.21 25.65 10.29
CA ALA A 36 31.97 26.99 9.74
C ALA A 36 33.24 27.63 9.17
N SER A 37 34.43 27.29 9.69
CA SER A 37 35.71 27.78 9.16
C SER A 37 36.14 27.14 7.84
N LEU A 38 35.49 26.06 7.41
CA LEU A 38 35.82 25.38 6.15
C LEU A 38 35.40 26.22 4.94
N SER A 39 36.20 26.18 3.88
CA SER A 39 35.78 26.69 2.56
C SER A 39 34.68 25.81 1.97
N ASP A 40 33.94 26.35 1.00
CA ASP A 40 32.90 25.58 0.31
C ASP A 40 33.48 24.30 -0.30
N GLU A 41 34.60 24.38 -1.01
CA GLU A 41 35.28 23.20 -1.56
C GLU A 41 35.64 22.15 -0.50
N ALA A 42 36.08 22.59 0.69
CA ALA A 42 36.42 21.69 1.78
C ALA A 42 35.17 21.01 2.36
N LEU A 43 34.04 21.71 2.40
CA LEU A 43 32.76 21.19 2.84
C LEU A 43 32.20 20.16 1.85
N GLN A 44 32.29 20.42 0.55
CA GLN A 44 31.91 19.45 -0.50
C GLN A 44 32.77 18.18 -0.46
N LYS A 45 34.08 18.31 -0.17
CA LYS A 45 34.99 17.16 -0.03
C LYS A 45 34.67 16.28 1.18
N LYS A 46 33.82 16.71 2.13
CA LYS A 46 33.41 15.89 3.28
C LYS A 46 32.63 14.66 2.87
N THR A 47 31.81 14.71 1.82
CA THR A 47 31.05 13.54 1.34
C THR A 47 32.00 12.41 0.89
N ALA A 48 33.01 12.74 0.09
CA ALA A 48 34.03 11.78 -0.33
C ALA A 48 34.86 11.26 0.85
N PHE A 49 35.14 12.12 1.84
CA PHE A 49 35.83 11.73 3.07
C PHE A 49 35.00 10.73 3.90
N PHE A 50 33.71 10.97 4.10
CA PHE A 50 32.81 10.06 4.83
C PHE A 50 32.64 8.72 4.10
N ARG A 51 32.48 8.73 2.76
CA ARG A 51 32.44 7.50 1.96
C ARG A 51 33.71 6.66 2.11
N LYS A 52 34.89 7.28 2.19
CA LYS A 52 36.15 6.57 2.46
C LYS A 52 36.19 5.95 3.87
N ARG A 53 35.66 6.63 4.89
CA ARG A 53 35.57 6.09 6.26
C ARG A 53 34.62 4.91 6.35
N LEU A 54 33.46 4.97 5.67
CA LEU A 54 32.55 3.83 5.54
C LEU A 54 33.23 2.65 4.85
N ALA A 55 33.96 2.88 3.76
CA ALA A 55 34.73 1.85 3.08
C ALA A 55 35.86 1.25 3.95
N ALA A 56 36.36 2.00 4.94
CA ALA A 56 37.34 1.54 5.92
C ALA A 56 36.72 0.74 7.09
N GLY A 57 35.40 0.56 7.12
CA GLY A 57 34.69 -0.26 8.11
C GLY A 57 34.01 0.51 9.24
N GLU A 58 33.97 1.85 9.20
CA GLU A 58 33.14 2.63 10.12
C GLU A 58 31.65 2.47 9.79
N THR A 59 30.79 2.57 10.81
CA THR A 59 29.34 2.52 10.64
C THR A 59 28.76 3.90 10.33
N VAL A 60 27.55 3.93 9.76
CA VAL A 60 26.82 5.18 9.50
C VAL A 60 26.57 5.95 10.82
N ASP A 61 26.25 5.24 11.90
CA ASP A 61 26.00 5.84 13.22
C ASP A 61 27.21 6.62 13.76
N ASN A 62 28.43 6.12 13.54
CA ASN A 62 29.66 6.78 13.97
C ASN A 62 29.89 8.13 13.27
N LEU A 63 29.34 8.31 12.07
CA LEU A 63 29.49 9.52 11.27
C LEU A 63 28.39 10.56 11.54
N MET A 64 27.35 10.20 12.30
CA MET A 64 26.13 11.00 12.44
C MET A 64 26.42 12.44 12.90
N GLU A 65 27.23 12.62 13.94
CA GLU A 65 27.49 13.94 14.54
C GLU A 65 28.23 14.87 13.56
N GLU A 66 29.29 14.38 12.92
CA GLU A 66 30.05 15.13 11.93
C GLU A 66 29.22 15.42 10.67
N ALA A 67 28.46 14.42 10.18
CA ALA A 67 27.62 14.56 9.01
C ALA A 67 26.50 15.59 9.25
N PHE A 68 25.87 15.58 10.41
CA PHE A 68 24.80 16.52 10.75
C PHE A 68 25.35 17.95 10.88
N ALA A 69 26.55 18.13 11.44
CA ALA A 69 27.21 19.43 11.47
C ALA A 69 27.50 19.97 10.05
N VAL A 70 27.96 19.10 9.14
CA VAL A 70 28.20 19.45 7.72
C VAL A 70 26.91 19.84 7.00
N VAL A 71 25.83 19.09 7.19
CA VAL A 71 24.52 19.39 6.58
C VAL A 71 23.95 20.70 7.14
N ARG A 72 24.05 20.92 8.45
CA ARG A 72 23.60 22.16 9.10
C ARG A 72 24.30 23.38 8.52
N GLU A 73 25.62 23.33 8.40
CA GLU A 73 26.39 24.45 7.82
C GLU A 73 26.08 24.65 6.33
N SER A 74 25.88 23.56 5.59
CA SER A 74 25.48 23.64 4.17
C SER A 74 24.11 24.27 3.98
N ALA A 75 23.13 23.91 4.81
CA ALA A 75 21.80 24.53 4.79
C ALA A 75 21.87 26.02 5.16
N LYS A 76 22.71 26.40 6.13
CA LYS A 76 22.95 27.80 6.50
C LYS A 76 23.53 28.61 5.34
N ARG A 77 24.50 28.07 4.60
CA ARG A 77 25.13 28.77 3.45
C ARG A 77 24.22 28.87 2.24
N ILE A 78 23.52 27.79 1.90
CA ILE A 78 22.76 27.67 0.64
C ILE A 78 21.33 28.19 0.79
N LEU A 79 20.69 27.93 1.92
CA LEU A 79 19.29 28.30 2.15
C LEU A 79 19.14 29.48 3.13
N GLY A 80 20.21 29.90 3.80
CA GLY A 80 20.13 30.91 4.87
C GLY A 80 19.49 30.37 6.15
N GLN A 81 19.28 29.05 6.26
CA GLN A 81 18.54 28.42 7.35
C GLN A 81 19.45 27.52 8.17
N ARG A 82 19.74 27.91 9.42
CA ARG A 82 20.48 27.08 10.38
C ARG A 82 19.52 26.14 11.10
N HIS A 83 19.80 24.84 11.13
CA HIS A 83 18.98 23.90 11.90
C HIS A 83 18.96 24.24 13.40
N PHE A 84 17.79 24.31 14.00
CA PHE A 84 17.60 24.40 15.45
C PHE A 84 17.96 23.09 16.15
N ASP A 85 18.20 23.14 17.45
CA ASP A 85 18.58 21.95 18.23
C ASP A 85 17.42 20.93 18.30
N VAL A 86 16.17 21.41 18.32
CA VAL A 86 14.97 20.56 18.20
C VAL A 86 14.86 19.88 16.83
N GLN A 87 15.38 20.52 15.77
CA GLN A 87 15.42 19.94 14.43
C GLN A 87 16.52 18.87 14.32
N ILE A 88 17.69 19.11 14.91
CA ILE A 88 18.75 18.09 15.04
C ILE A 88 18.23 16.87 15.79
N LEU A 89 17.53 17.08 16.91
CA LEU A 89 16.91 16.02 17.68
C LEU A 89 15.93 15.18 16.84
N GLY A 90 15.08 15.84 16.05
CA GLY A 90 14.20 15.16 15.08
C GLY A 90 15.00 14.32 14.08
N GLY A 91 16.08 14.88 13.51
CA GLY A 91 16.96 14.18 12.58
C GLY A 91 17.59 12.91 13.16
N ILE A 92 17.99 12.95 14.44
CA ILE A 92 18.57 11.79 15.15
C ILE A 92 17.54 10.66 15.24
N PHE A 93 16.32 10.95 15.70
CA PHE A 93 15.29 9.93 15.84
C PHE A 93 14.80 9.38 14.50
N LEU A 94 14.72 10.22 13.46
CA LEU A 94 14.46 9.76 12.10
C LEU A 94 15.55 8.80 11.61
N HIS A 95 16.82 9.12 11.88
CA HIS A 95 17.92 8.20 11.60
C HIS A 95 17.86 6.93 12.47
N GLN A 96 17.22 6.91 13.63
CA GLN A 96 17.03 5.69 14.41
C GLN A 96 15.86 4.81 13.95
N GLY A 97 15.18 5.16 12.85
CA GLY A 97 14.02 4.40 12.36
C GLY A 97 12.77 4.60 13.21
N ARG A 98 12.51 5.85 13.63
CA ARG A 98 11.36 6.22 14.47
C ARG A 98 10.43 7.19 13.77
N VAL A 99 9.24 7.36 14.32
CA VAL A 99 8.33 8.44 13.95
C VAL A 99 8.56 9.64 14.84
N THR A 100 8.79 10.81 14.24
CA THR A 100 8.98 12.07 14.97
C THR A 100 7.75 12.96 14.84
N GLU A 101 7.15 13.32 15.97
CA GLU A 101 6.09 14.32 16.01
C GLU A 101 6.71 15.72 16.12
N ILE A 102 6.78 16.42 14.99
CA ILE A 102 7.32 17.77 14.82
C ILE A 102 6.16 18.69 14.43
N LYS A 103 5.81 19.65 15.29
CA LYS A 103 4.67 20.55 15.05
C LYS A 103 4.83 21.33 13.74
N THR A 104 3.70 21.69 13.13
CA THR A 104 3.72 22.39 11.84
C THR A 104 4.36 23.77 11.97
N GLY A 105 5.24 24.12 11.04
CA GLY A 105 6.03 25.35 11.09
C GLY A 105 7.40 25.20 11.76
N GLU A 106 7.73 24.05 12.36
CA GLU A 106 9.07 23.77 12.92
C GLU A 106 10.09 23.30 11.87
N GLY A 107 9.76 23.35 10.57
CA GLY A 107 10.70 23.05 9.48
C GLY A 107 10.95 21.56 9.20
N LYS A 108 9.88 20.73 9.17
CA LYS A 108 9.96 19.27 8.89
C LYS A 108 10.81 18.93 7.65
N THR A 109 10.56 19.62 6.53
CA THR A 109 11.30 19.42 5.28
C THR A 109 12.81 19.65 5.44
N LEU A 110 13.19 20.65 6.24
CA LEU A 110 14.60 20.91 6.56
C LEU A 110 15.18 19.83 7.48
N VAL A 111 14.41 19.32 8.45
CA VAL A 111 14.83 18.21 9.33
C VAL A 111 15.18 16.96 8.53
N ALA A 112 14.41 16.63 7.49
CA ALA A 112 14.62 15.46 6.64
C ALA A 112 16.01 15.43 5.98
N THR A 113 16.64 16.59 5.76
CA THR A 113 17.97 16.66 5.13
C THR A 113 19.07 15.98 5.91
N LEU A 114 18.98 15.98 7.23
CA LEU A 114 19.96 15.37 8.12
C LEU A 114 20.03 13.84 7.95
N PRO A 115 18.94 13.07 8.21
CA PRO A 115 18.97 11.63 8.04
C PRO A 115 19.06 11.21 6.58
N ALA A 116 18.49 11.97 5.63
CA ALA A 116 18.57 11.62 4.21
C ALA A 116 20.01 11.68 3.70
N TYR A 117 20.76 12.75 4.02
CA TYR A 117 22.18 12.83 3.65
C TYR A 117 23.00 11.69 4.28
N LEU A 118 22.83 11.46 5.58
CA LEU A 118 23.59 10.45 6.33
C LEU A 118 23.37 9.03 5.78
N ASN A 119 22.11 8.64 5.57
CA ASN A 119 21.77 7.31 5.05
C ASN A 119 21.99 7.19 3.53
N ALA A 120 22.25 8.29 2.81
CA ALA A 120 22.62 8.26 1.39
C ALA A 120 24.13 8.06 1.16
N LEU A 121 24.97 8.22 2.19
CA LEU A 121 26.43 8.03 2.08
C LEU A 121 26.84 6.65 1.53
N PRO A 122 26.20 5.52 1.89
CA PRO A 122 26.52 4.20 1.33
C PRO A 122 26.20 4.03 -0.16
N ALA A 123 25.51 5.00 -0.80
CA ALA A 123 25.02 4.94 -2.18
C ALA A 123 24.00 3.83 -2.47
N SER A 124 23.41 3.23 -1.43
CA SER A 124 22.31 2.26 -1.54
C SER A 124 20.95 2.90 -1.79
N GLY A 125 20.82 4.21 -1.52
CA GLY A 125 19.63 4.98 -1.81
C GLY A 125 18.74 5.36 -0.65
N VAL A 126 18.10 6.52 -0.76
CA VAL A 126 17.09 6.97 0.19
C VAL A 126 15.83 7.39 -0.55
N HIS A 127 14.69 6.83 -0.18
CA HIS A 127 13.39 7.26 -0.69
C HIS A 127 12.75 8.23 0.30
N VAL A 128 12.47 9.45 -0.15
CA VAL A 128 11.71 10.45 0.62
C VAL A 128 10.30 10.51 0.05
N VAL A 129 9.34 10.08 0.86
CA VAL A 129 7.94 9.93 0.45
C VAL A 129 7.14 11.14 0.91
N THR A 130 6.39 11.73 0.00
CA THR A 130 5.48 12.86 0.26
C THR A 130 4.06 12.50 -0.15
N VAL A 131 3.09 13.33 0.23
CA VAL A 131 1.65 13.08 0.00
C VAL A 131 1.22 13.28 -1.45
N ASN A 132 1.92 14.13 -2.23
CA ASN A 132 1.58 14.39 -3.63
C ASN A 132 2.79 14.82 -4.46
N ASP A 133 2.66 14.71 -5.77
CA ASP A 133 3.72 14.99 -6.74
C ASP A 133 4.23 16.44 -6.68
N TYR A 134 3.37 17.40 -6.39
CA TYR A 134 3.78 18.80 -6.23
C TYR A 134 4.76 18.98 -5.07
N LEU A 135 4.48 18.37 -3.91
CA LEU A 135 5.38 18.41 -2.76
C LEU A 135 6.68 17.67 -3.05
N ALA A 136 6.61 16.50 -3.71
CA ALA A 136 7.80 15.76 -4.13
C ALA A 136 8.72 16.63 -5.01
N GLN A 137 8.18 17.25 -6.06
CA GLN A 137 8.95 18.12 -6.96
C GLN A 137 9.51 19.35 -6.25
N ARG A 138 8.67 20.03 -5.46
CA ARG A 138 9.08 21.23 -4.71
C ARG A 138 10.23 20.91 -3.76
N ASP A 139 10.10 19.85 -2.97
CA ASP A 139 11.06 19.52 -1.93
C ASP A 139 12.35 18.93 -2.52
N ALA A 140 12.24 18.14 -3.61
CA ALA A 140 13.39 17.72 -4.40
C ALA A 140 14.17 18.91 -4.96
N ALA A 141 13.49 19.91 -5.53
CA ALA A 141 14.14 21.11 -6.08
C ALA A 141 14.71 22.02 -4.99
N TRP A 142 14.03 22.12 -3.83
CA TRP A 142 14.42 23.02 -2.75
C TRP A 142 15.55 22.44 -1.90
N MET A 143 15.33 21.27 -1.28
CA MET A 143 16.34 20.60 -0.46
C MET A 143 17.46 19.99 -1.31
N GLY A 144 17.19 19.69 -2.58
CA GLY A 144 18.21 19.25 -3.54
C GLY A 144 19.36 20.23 -3.71
N LYS A 145 19.15 21.52 -3.47
CA LYS A 145 20.25 22.51 -3.47
C LYS A 145 21.33 22.15 -2.43
N VAL A 146 20.94 21.69 -1.24
CA VAL A 146 21.86 21.30 -0.17
C VAL A 146 22.56 19.98 -0.52
N TYR A 147 21.82 18.99 -1.00
CA TYR A 147 22.39 17.69 -1.38
C TYR A 147 23.37 17.81 -2.56
N ASN A 148 22.98 18.53 -3.61
CA ASN A 148 23.80 18.77 -4.80
C ASN A 148 25.06 19.57 -4.43
N PHE A 149 24.94 20.56 -3.54
CA PHE A 149 26.11 21.26 -3.02
C PHE A 149 27.09 20.29 -2.35
N LEU A 150 26.60 19.36 -1.53
CA LEU A 150 27.41 18.31 -0.92
C LEU A 150 27.82 17.17 -1.87
N GLY A 151 27.50 17.26 -3.16
CA GLY A 151 27.89 16.27 -4.16
C GLY A 151 27.06 14.97 -4.16
N LEU A 152 25.88 14.98 -3.55
CA LEU A 152 24.87 13.93 -3.71
C LEU A 152 23.93 14.26 -4.87
N THR A 153 23.41 13.23 -5.53
CA THR A 153 22.43 13.33 -6.61
C THR A 153 21.00 13.17 -6.10
N VAL A 154 20.05 13.87 -6.72
CA VAL A 154 18.64 13.88 -6.32
C VAL A 154 17.74 13.60 -7.51
N GLY A 155 16.91 12.56 -7.39
CA GLY A 155 15.86 12.22 -8.35
C GLY A 155 14.47 12.56 -7.81
N CYS A 156 13.50 12.70 -8.71
CA CYS A 156 12.10 12.88 -8.36
C CYS A 156 11.24 11.98 -9.25
N ILE A 157 10.37 11.18 -8.65
CA ILE A 157 9.37 10.36 -9.33
C ILE A 157 8.03 11.08 -9.24
N VAL A 158 7.41 11.30 -10.38
CA VAL A 158 6.06 11.87 -10.51
C VAL A 158 5.27 11.11 -11.56
N HIS A 159 3.97 11.40 -11.65
CA HIS A 159 3.11 10.88 -12.71
C HIS A 159 3.68 11.18 -14.11
N ASP A 160 3.33 10.32 -15.08
CA ASP A 160 3.70 10.42 -16.51
C ASP A 160 5.20 10.28 -16.86
N LEU A 161 6.09 9.95 -15.91
CA LEU A 161 7.48 9.63 -16.25
C LEU A 161 7.62 8.29 -16.98
N GLU A 162 8.46 8.27 -18.00
CA GLU A 162 8.84 7.05 -18.72
C GLU A 162 9.78 6.16 -17.88
N ASP A 163 9.81 4.85 -18.16
CA ASP A 163 10.63 3.88 -17.44
C ASP A 163 12.12 4.25 -17.40
N ARG A 164 12.66 4.84 -18.48
CA ARG A 164 14.05 5.29 -18.54
C ARG A 164 14.32 6.42 -17.54
N GLU A 165 13.40 7.36 -17.42
CA GLU A 165 13.50 8.50 -16.51
C GLU A 165 13.35 8.05 -15.06
N ARG A 166 12.40 7.14 -14.79
CA ARG A 166 12.23 6.50 -13.47
C ARG A 166 13.50 5.81 -13.03
N LYS A 167 14.09 4.99 -13.91
CA LYS A 167 15.34 4.28 -13.61
C LYS A 167 16.49 5.24 -13.30
N ALA A 168 16.60 6.35 -14.02
CA ALA A 168 17.59 7.38 -13.72
C ALA A 168 17.35 8.04 -12.36
N ALA A 169 16.09 8.33 -12.02
CA ALA A 169 15.73 8.94 -10.73
C ALA A 169 15.93 8.00 -9.53
N TYR A 170 15.68 6.70 -9.67
CA TYR A 170 15.99 5.69 -8.64
C TYR A 170 17.49 5.44 -8.48
N ALA A 171 18.30 5.70 -9.52
CA ALA A 171 19.75 5.57 -9.45
C ALA A 171 20.44 6.71 -8.67
N CYS A 172 19.74 7.83 -8.42
CA CYS A 172 20.25 8.93 -7.62
C CYS A 172 20.51 8.53 -6.15
N ASP A 173 21.30 9.29 -5.40
CA ASP A 173 21.55 9.00 -3.98
C ASP A 173 20.27 9.15 -3.13
N ILE A 174 19.43 10.13 -3.48
CA ILE A 174 18.15 10.43 -2.83
C ILE A 174 17.07 10.54 -3.91
N THR A 175 15.91 9.90 -3.70
CA THR A 175 14.78 9.92 -4.63
C THR A 175 13.53 10.39 -3.89
N TYR A 176 12.95 11.50 -4.33
CA TYR A 176 11.64 11.98 -3.86
C TYR A 176 10.52 11.36 -4.68
N GLY A 177 9.37 11.15 -4.07
CA GLY A 177 8.18 10.66 -4.77
C GLY A 177 6.97 10.54 -3.86
N THR A 178 5.90 9.96 -4.37
CA THR A 178 4.71 9.63 -3.59
C THR A 178 4.66 8.14 -3.28
N ASN A 179 3.93 7.79 -2.22
CA ASN A 179 3.65 6.40 -1.86
C ASN A 179 3.01 5.62 -3.03
N ASN A 180 2.09 6.25 -3.77
CA ASN A 180 1.45 5.67 -4.95
C ASN A 180 2.49 5.33 -6.03
N GLU A 181 3.31 6.30 -6.43
CA GLU A 181 4.28 6.08 -7.51
C GLU A 181 5.32 5.01 -7.12
N PHE A 182 5.86 5.08 -5.90
CA PHE A 182 6.80 4.08 -5.38
C PHE A 182 6.20 2.67 -5.30
N GLY A 183 4.95 2.56 -4.83
CA GLY A 183 4.27 1.27 -4.71
C GLY A 183 3.87 0.69 -6.07
N PHE A 184 3.39 1.51 -7.01
CA PHE A 184 3.07 1.05 -8.37
C PHE A 184 4.31 0.70 -9.18
N ASP A 185 5.44 1.41 -9.01
CA ASP A 185 6.72 1.02 -9.63
C ASP A 185 7.18 -0.34 -9.11
N TYR A 186 7.03 -0.61 -7.81
CA TYR A 186 7.30 -1.94 -7.26
C TYR A 186 6.39 -3.01 -7.90
N LEU A 187 5.09 -2.76 -8.03
CA LEU A 187 4.19 -3.72 -8.69
C LEU A 187 4.54 -3.92 -10.17
N ARG A 188 4.82 -2.84 -10.91
CA ARG A 188 5.26 -2.88 -12.32
C ARG A 188 6.54 -3.67 -12.50
N ASP A 189 7.54 -3.42 -11.66
CA ASP A 189 8.84 -4.09 -11.75
C ASP A 189 8.72 -5.61 -11.55
N ASN A 190 7.82 -6.08 -10.67
CA ASN A 190 7.58 -7.51 -10.49
C ASN A 190 6.73 -8.14 -11.62
N MET A 191 6.18 -7.35 -12.55
CA MET A 191 5.53 -7.84 -13.77
C MET A 191 6.44 -7.80 -15.01
N LYS A 192 7.65 -7.24 -14.91
CA LYS A 192 8.60 -7.20 -16.03
C LYS A 192 9.23 -8.58 -16.27
N PHE A 193 9.67 -8.82 -17.50
CA PHE A 193 10.26 -10.11 -17.92
C PHE A 193 11.79 -10.12 -17.87
N ARG A 194 12.43 -8.94 -17.83
CA ARG A 194 13.89 -8.79 -17.82
C ARG A 194 14.30 -7.89 -16.67
N LEU A 195 15.40 -8.25 -16.01
CA LEU A 195 15.97 -7.46 -14.91
C LEU A 195 16.39 -6.07 -15.35
N GLU A 196 16.85 -5.93 -16.60
CA GLU A 196 17.28 -4.64 -17.14
C GLU A 196 16.13 -3.66 -17.36
N ASP A 197 14.89 -4.16 -17.48
CA ASP A 197 13.72 -3.30 -17.60
C ASP A 197 13.27 -2.76 -16.24
N MET A 198 13.70 -3.36 -15.12
CA MET A 198 13.34 -2.90 -13.78
C MET A 198 13.86 -1.48 -13.51
N THR A 199 13.04 -0.71 -12.80
CA THR A 199 13.27 0.73 -12.54
C THR A 199 13.82 0.95 -11.13
N GLN A 200 13.28 0.27 -10.13
CA GLN A 200 13.72 0.35 -8.74
C GLN A 200 14.99 -0.47 -8.53
N ARG A 201 15.72 -0.09 -7.47
CA ARG A 201 16.82 -0.86 -6.88
C ARG A 201 16.39 -1.47 -5.55
N ASP A 202 17.30 -2.18 -4.89
CA ASP A 202 17.05 -2.77 -3.58
C ASP A 202 16.68 -1.71 -2.53
N PHE A 203 15.76 -2.08 -1.63
CA PHE A 203 15.25 -1.19 -0.59
C PHE A 203 16.30 -0.98 0.50
N HIS A 204 16.52 0.28 0.89
CA HIS A 204 17.50 0.64 1.92
C HIS A 204 16.89 1.48 3.06
N TYR A 205 16.47 2.71 2.76
CA TYR A 205 15.86 3.62 3.74
C TYR A 205 14.68 4.37 3.14
N ALA A 206 13.53 4.33 3.82
CA ALA A 206 12.36 5.15 3.52
C ALA A 206 12.14 6.18 4.63
N LEU A 207 12.04 7.46 4.23
CA LEU A 207 11.65 8.56 5.09
C LEU A 207 10.30 9.10 4.63
N VAL A 208 9.26 8.86 5.43
CA VAL A 208 7.88 9.22 5.10
C VAL A 208 7.52 10.57 5.74
N ASP A 209 7.34 11.60 4.92
CA ASP A 209 6.73 12.85 5.37
C ASP A 209 5.22 12.66 5.52
N GLU A 210 4.62 13.34 6.50
CA GLU A 210 3.21 13.23 6.82
C GLU A 210 2.77 11.76 7.03
N VAL A 211 3.59 11.03 7.78
CA VAL A 211 3.50 9.56 7.97
C VAL A 211 2.15 9.08 8.47
N ASP A 212 1.43 9.89 9.25
CA ASP A 212 0.09 9.59 9.72
C ASP A 212 -0.94 9.55 8.59
N SER A 213 -0.81 10.40 7.58
CA SER A 213 -1.72 10.28 6.44
C SER A 213 -1.36 9.15 5.51
N ILE A 214 -0.07 8.92 5.26
CA ILE A 214 0.34 7.88 4.32
C ILE A 214 0.13 6.48 4.91
N LEU A 215 0.57 6.25 6.15
CA LEU A 215 0.55 4.93 6.78
C LEU A 215 -0.73 4.61 7.57
N ILE A 216 -1.62 5.58 7.79
CA ILE A 216 -2.89 5.36 8.50
C ILE A 216 -4.10 5.72 7.64
N ASP A 217 -4.16 6.94 7.10
CA ASP A 217 -5.33 7.39 6.33
C ASP A 217 -5.43 6.74 4.96
N GLU A 218 -4.33 6.74 4.19
CA GLU A 218 -4.26 6.17 2.83
C GLU A 218 -4.08 4.65 2.85
N ALA A 219 -3.55 4.11 3.94
CA ALA A 219 -3.38 2.68 4.17
C ALA A 219 -4.71 1.89 4.37
N ARG A 220 -5.85 2.52 4.08
CA ARG A 220 -7.18 1.88 4.05
C ARG A 220 -7.42 1.06 2.79
N THR A 221 -6.83 1.46 1.66
CA THR A 221 -7.02 0.81 0.37
C THR A 221 -5.69 0.26 -0.14
N PRO A 222 -5.63 -1.01 -0.59
CA PRO A 222 -4.44 -1.56 -1.22
C PRO A 222 -4.17 -0.91 -2.58
N LEU A 223 -2.92 -0.97 -3.03
CA LEU A 223 -2.55 -0.69 -4.41
C LEU A 223 -2.85 -1.92 -5.26
N ILE A 224 -3.58 -1.73 -6.34
CA ILE A 224 -4.03 -2.81 -7.23
C ILE A 224 -3.76 -2.39 -8.67
N ILE A 225 -3.09 -3.26 -9.43
CA ILE A 225 -3.05 -3.20 -10.89
C ILE A 225 -4.04 -4.23 -11.41
N SER A 226 -5.06 -3.76 -12.13
CA SER A 226 -6.05 -4.62 -12.74
C SER A 226 -5.84 -4.70 -14.26
N GLY A 227 -6.17 -5.85 -14.82
CA GLY A 227 -6.17 -6.08 -16.27
C GLY A 227 -7.38 -6.93 -16.68
N PRO A 228 -7.69 -6.99 -17.98
CA PRO A 228 -8.79 -7.83 -18.45
C PRO A 228 -8.49 -9.30 -18.14
N ALA A 229 -9.47 -9.99 -17.56
CA ALA A 229 -9.45 -11.44 -17.39
C ALA A 229 -9.78 -12.13 -18.70
N GLU A 230 -9.20 -13.31 -18.92
CA GLU A 230 -9.62 -14.23 -19.97
C GLU A 230 -10.69 -15.16 -19.40
N ASP A 231 -11.88 -14.60 -19.14
CA ASP A 231 -12.97 -15.36 -18.52
C ASP A 231 -13.73 -16.25 -19.50
N ASN A 232 -14.21 -17.37 -18.97
CA ASN A 232 -15.21 -18.18 -19.65
C ASN A 232 -16.60 -17.54 -19.49
N LEU A 233 -16.88 -16.51 -20.30
CA LEU A 233 -18.16 -15.79 -20.34
C LEU A 233 -19.39 -16.72 -20.48
N GLN A 234 -19.19 -17.92 -21.02
CA GLN A 234 -20.26 -18.92 -21.15
C GLN A 234 -20.77 -19.40 -19.80
N LEU A 235 -19.89 -19.47 -18.78
CA LEU A 235 -20.23 -19.95 -17.46
C LEU A 235 -21.25 -19.03 -16.76
N TYR A 236 -21.13 -17.71 -16.92
CA TYR A 236 -22.14 -16.74 -16.47
C TYR A 236 -23.51 -16.98 -17.09
N SER A 237 -23.55 -17.31 -18.37
CA SER A 237 -24.81 -17.60 -19.07
C SER A 237 -25.42 -18.91 -18.58
N GLN A 238 -24.61 -19.95 -18.38
CA GLN A 238 -25.05 -21.24 -17.87
C GLN A 238 -25.60 -21.13 -16.44
N ILE A 239 -24.87 -20.48 -15.53
CA ILE A 239 -25.29 -20.29 -14.14
C ILE A 239 -26.57 -19.46 -14.07
N ASN A 240 -26.69 -18.42 -14.90
CA ASN A 240 -27.89 -17.59 -14.97
C ASN A 240 -29.16 -18.40 -15.29
N GLU A 241 -29.06 -19.42 -16.15
CA GLU A 241 -30.18 -20.33 -16.44
C GLU A 241 -30.52 -21.22 -15.24
N LEU A 242 -29.52 -21.65 -14.47
CA LEU A 242 -29.70 -22.53 -13.31
C LEU A 242 -30.31 -21.80 -12.10
N ILE A 243 -29.98 -20.53 -11.87
CA ILE A 243 -30.48 -19.74 -10.74
C ILE A 243 -32.01 -19.56 -10.78
N LEU A 244 -32.62 -19.62 -11.97
CA LEU A 244 -34.08 -19.50 -12.13
C LEU A 244 -34.86 -20.65 -11.46
N TYR A 245 -34.22 -21.78 -11.16
CA TYR A 245 -34.83 -22.92 -10.47
C TYR A 245 -34.79 -22.80 -8.94
N LEU A 246 -34.17 -21.76 -8.38
CA LEU A 246 -34.14 -21.50 -6.94
C LEU A 246 -35.37 -20.68 -6.49
N GLU A 247 -36.13 -21.28 -5.57
CA GLU A 247 -37.31 -20.69 -4.92
C GLU A 247 -36.93 -19.98 -3.60
N GLU A 248 -37.86 -19.23 -3.00
CA GLU A 248 -37.61 -18.42 -1.78
C GLU A 248 -37.06 -19.22 -0.60
N ASP A 249 -37.48 -20.48 -0.42
CA ASP A 249 -37.00 -21.36 0.66
C ASP A 249 -35.51 -21.76 0.52
N HIS A 250 -34.88 -21.46 -0.61
CA HIS A 250 -33.49 -21.83 -0.90
C HIS A 250 -32.49 -20.74 -0.50
N TYR A 251 -32.92 -19.52 -0.18
CA TYR A 251 -32.02 -18.42 0.17
C TYR A 251 -32.59 -17.49 1.24
N GLU A 252 -31.71 -16.87 2.01
CA GLU A 252 -32.04 -15.81 2.96
C GLU A 252 -31.59 -14.45 2.42
N LYS A 253 -32.47 -13.44 2.47
CA LYS A 253 -32.22 -12.09 1.98
C LYS A 253 -32.21 -11.09 3.15
N ASP A 254 -31.12 -10.32 3.27
CA ASP A 254 -31.07 -9.13 4.11
C ASP A 254 -31.11 -7.88 3.23
N GLU A 255 -32.27 -7.22 3.20
CA GLU A 255 -32.47 -6.01 2.39
C GLU A 255 -31.72 -4.78 2.92
N LYS A 256 -31.46 -4.71 4.23
CA LYS A 256 -30.74 -3.59 4.83
C LYS A 256 -29.26 -3.65 4.49
N GLN A 257 -28.68 -4.84 4.50
CA GLN A 257 -27.27 -5.04 4.16
C GLN A 257 -27.04 -5.35 2.67
N ARG A 258 -28.12 -5.56 1.91
CA ARG A 258 -28.09 -6.01 0.50
C ARG A 258 -27.22 -7.27 0.31
N THR A 259 -27.38 -8.20 1.22
CA THR A 259 -26.73 -9.51 1.20
C THR A 259 -27.77 -10.60 0.97
N ILE A 260 -27.34 -11.66 0.29
CA ILE A 260 -28.15 -12.86 0.06
C ILE A 260 -27.25 -14.07 0.29
N ILE A 261 -27.78 -15.08 0.96
CA ILE A 261 -27.04 -16.28 1.35
C ILE A 261 -27.88 -17.49 0.96
N LEU A 262 -27.24 -18.51 0.40
CA LEU A 262 -27.89 -19.81 0.16
C LEU A 262 -28.12 -20.52 1.50
N THR A 263 -29.33 -21.04 1.69
CA THR A 263 -29.62 -21.99 2.78
C THR A 263 -29.05 -23.36 2.45
N ASP A 264 -28.95 -24.26 3.43
CA ASP A 264 -28.51 -25.65 3.20
C ASP A 264 -29.30 -26.34 2.08
N LYS A 265 -30.64 -26.17 2.06
CA LYS A 265 -31.49 -26.69 0.98
C LYS A 265 -31.17 -26.08 -0.38
N GLY A 266 -30.83 -24.79 -0.40
CA GLY A 266 -30.44 -24.09 -1.62
C GLY A 266 -29.10 -24.57 -2.17
N THR A 267 -28.15 -24.82 -1.27
CA THR A 267 -26.85 -25.43 -1.59
C THR A 267 -27.04 -26.80 -2.23
N ASP A 268 -27.82 -27.69 -1.60
CA ASP A 268 -28.06 -29.04 -2.14
C ASP A 268 -28.72 -28.99 -3.53
N LYS A 269 -29.70 -28.09 -3.72
CA LYS A 269 -30.40 -27.95 -5.00
C LYS A 269 -29.48 -27.40 -6.09
N ILE A 270 -28.68 -26.39 -5.79
CA ILE A 270 -27.77 -25.81 -6.80
C ILE A 270 -26.63 -26.78 -7.14
N GLU A 271 -26.11 -27.55 -6.18
CA GLU A 271 -25.13 -28.62 -6.43
C GLU A 271 -25.66 -29.67 -7.41
N LEU A 272 -26.90 -30.13 -7.20
CA LEU A 272 -27.54 -31.09 -8.09
C LEU A 272 -27.70 -30.51 -9.51
N LEU A 273 -28.13 -29.25 -9.63
CA LEU A 273 -28.28 -28.56 -10.91
C LEU A 273 -26.93 -28.41 -11.63
N LEU A 274 -25.88 -28.03 -10.92
CA LEU A 274 -24.53 -27.86 -11.45
C LEU A 274 -23.92 -29.21 -11.88
N SER A 275 -24.20 -30.28 -11.14
CA SER A 275 -23.76 -31.63 -11.51
C SER A 275 -24.48 -32.15 -12.75
N ASN A 276 -25.81 -31.97 -12.83
CA ASN A 276 -26.60 -32.35 -14.01
C ASN A 276 -26.19 -31.59 -15.27
N ALA A 277 -25.76 -30.33 -15.14
CA ALA A 277 -25.25 -29.52 -16.24
C ALA A 277 -23.80 -29.89 -16.65
N GLY A 278 -23.14 -30.82 -15.93
CA GLY A 278 -21.75 -31.21 -16.18
C GLY A 278 -20.72 -30.13 -15.81
N ILE A 279 -21.14 -29.11 -15.04
CA ILE A 279 -20.28 -28.00 -14.58
C ILE A 279 -19.43 -28.49 -13.40
N ILE A 280 -20.06 -29.16 -12.42
CA ILE A 280 -19.37 -29.92 -11.35
C ILE A 280 -19.33 -31.39 -11.77
N ARG A 281 -18.14 -31.92 -12.01
CA ARG A 281 -17.96 -33.34 -12.36
C ARG A 281 -17.84 -34.24 -11.13
N MET A 282 -17.19 -33.77 -10.06
CA MET A 282 -17.01 -34.45 -8.77
C MET A 282 -16.83 -33.41 -7.65
N GLY A 283 -17.22 -33.74 -6.41
CA GLY A 283 -17.05 -32.88 -5.23
C GLY A 283 -18.30 -32.07 -4.84
N THR A 284 -18.16 -31.24 -3.81
CA THR A 284 -19.19 -30.29 -3.33
C THR A 284 -18.98 -28.89 -3.90
N LEU A 285 -19.99 -28.02 -3.83
CA LEU A 285 -19.89 -26.62 -4.25
C LEU A 285 -18.82 -25.88 -3.44
N TYR A 286 -18.67 -26.22 -2.16
CA TYR A 286 -17.75 -25.53 -1.25
C TYR A 286 -16.32 -26.10 -1.25
N ASP A 287 -16.02 -27.06 -2.11
CA ASP A 287 -14.65 -27.56 -2.30
C ASP A 287 -13.74 -26.45 -2.82
N VAL A 288 -12.46 -26.50 -2.41
CA VAL A 288 -11.44 -25.49 -2.72
C VAL A 288 -11.29 -25.23 -4.23
N GLN A 289 -11.57 -26.24 -5.05
CA GLN A 289 -11.48 -26.15 -6.51
C GLN A 289 -12.68 -25.43 -7.17
N ASN A 290 -13.79 -25.26 -6.45
CA ASN A 290 -15.04 -24.69 -6.94
C ASN A 290 -15.31 -23.26 -6.42
N ILE A 291 -14.31 -22.60 -5.80
CA ILE A 291 -14.45 -21.26 -5.20
C ILE A 291 -14.98 -20.23 -6.21
N SER A 292 -14.47 -20.22 -7.45
CA SER A 292 -14.95 -19.31 -8.51
C SER A 292 -16.42 -19.57 -8.87
N LEU A 293 -16.86 -20.83 -8.83
CA LEU A 293 -18.24 -21.21 -9.10
C LEU A 293 -19.18 -20.75 -7.98
N VAL A 294 -18.78 -20.91 -6.72
CA VAL A 294 -19.51 -20.37 -5.55
C VAL A 294 -19.72 -18.87 -5.68
N HIS A 295 -18.66 -18.14 -6.06
CA HIS A 295 -18.71 -16.71 -6.26
C HIS A 295 -19.73 -16.34 -7.35
N GLN A 296 -19.63 -16.94 -8.54
CA GLN A 296 -20.53 -16.65 -9.66
C GLN A 296 -21.99 -17.00 -9.36
N VAL A 297 -22.25 -18.12 -8.68
CA VAL A 297 -23.60 -18.52 -8.22
C VAL A 297 -24.17 -17.46 -7.27
N ASN A 298 -23.38 -16.99 -6.30
CA ASN A 298 -23.81 -15.93 -5.38
C ASN A 298 -24.07 -14.61 -6.11
N GLN A 299 -23.23 -14.20 -7.07
CA GLN A 299 -23.47 -12.97 -7.84
C GLN A 299 -24.70 -13.07 -8.72
N ALA A 300 -24.92 -14.22 -9.37
CA ALA A 300 -26.13 -14.46 -10.15
C ALA A 300 -27.37 -14.44 -9.25
N LEU A 301 -27.32 -15.02 -8.05
CA LEU A 301 -28.41 -14.96 -7.08
C LEU A 301 -28.68 -13.51 -6.63
N ARG A 302 -27.64 -12.72 -6.34
CA ARG A 302 -27.76 -11.29 -6.01
C ARG A 302 -28.40 -10.51 -7.17
N ALA A 303 -27.90 -10.71 -8.39
CA ALA A 303 -28.40 -10.05 -9.58
C ALA A 303 -29.91 -10.31 -9.78
N HIS A 304 -30.39 -11.54 -9.50
CA HIS A 304 -31.80 -11.90 -9.64
C HIS A 304 -32.71 -11.40 -8.51
N LYS A 305 -32.25 -11.46 -7.25
CA LYS A 305 -33.13 -11.29 -6.08
C LYS A 305 -32.97 -9.97 -5.34
N LEU A 306 -31.84 -9.28 -5.51
CA LEU A 306 -31.55 -7.99 -4.85
C LEU A 306 -31.61 -6.81 -5.80
N PHE A 307 -31.25 -7.00 -7.07
CA PHE A 307 -31.18 -5.91 -8.04
C PHE A 307 -32.33 -5.97 -9.04
N SER A 308 -33.04 -4.86 -9.18
CA SER A 308 -34.22 -4.71 -10.02
C SER A 308 -33.96 -3.77 -11.18
N ARG A 309 -34.39 -4.20 -12.36
CA ARG A 309 -34.39 -3.37 -13.56
C ARG A 309 -35.31 -2.16 -13.37
N ASP A 310 -34.92 -1.03 -13.95
CA ASP A 310 -35.58 0.28 -13.88
C ASP A 310 -35.60 0.94 -12.49
N THR A 311 -34.98 0.30 -11.49
CA THR A 311 -34.77 0.88 -10.14
C THR A 311 -33.28 1.04 -9.84
N ASP A 312 -32.52 -0.05 -9.90
CA ASP A 312 -31.09 -0.04 -9.58
C ASP A 312 -30.22 0.14 -10.85
N TYR A 313 -30.72 -0.33 -11.99
CA TYR A 313 -30.05 -0.23 -13.30
C TYR A 313 -31.06 -0.22 -14.44
N ILE A 314 -30.64 0.26 -15.61
CA ILE A 314 -31.38 0.17 -16.88
C ILE A 314 -30.54 -0.51 -17.94
N VAL A 315 -31.20 -1.07 -18.96
CA VAL A 315 -30.52 -1.60 -20.15
C VAL A 315 -30.67 -0.60 -21.28
N LYS A 316 -29.55 -0.03 -21.75
CA LYS A 316 -29.51 0.96 -22.84
C LYS A 316 -28.41 0.60 -23.82
N ASN A 317 -28.70 0.64 -25.13
CA ASN A 317 -27.76 0.31 -26.20
C ASN A 317 -27.07 -1.06 -26.03
N ASN A 318 -27.83 -2.07 -25.59
CA ASN A 318 -27.30 -3.40 -25.28
C ASN A 318 -26.14 -3.35 -24.25
N ARG A 319 -26.30 -2.54 -23.20
CA ARG A 319 -25.41 -2.44 -22.03
C ARG A 319 -26.22 -2.16 -20.77
N VAL A 320 -25.74 -2.66 -19.63
CA VAL A 320 -26.29 -2.34 -18.30
C VAL A 320 -25.70 -0.99 -17.84
N VAL A 321 -26.56 -0.06 -17.45
CA VAL A 321 -26.19 1.27 -16.94
C VAL A 321 -26.81 1.45 -15.56
N ILE A 322 -26.00 1.79 -14.57
CA ILE A 322 -26.42 1.93 -13.16
C ILE A 322 -27.26 3.20 -12.99
N ILE A 323 -28.33 3.12 -12.19
CA ILE A 323 -29.09 4.29 -11.74
C ILE A 323 -28.57 4.70 -10.36
N ASP A 324 -28.31 5.99 -10.18
CA ASP A 324 -28.05 6.56 -8.86
C ASP A 324 -29.35 6.58 -8.04
N GLU A 325 -29.36 5.90 -6.90
CA GLU A 325 -30.52 5.79 -6.00
C GLU A 325 -31.02 7.13 -5.47
N PHE A 326 -30.14 8.13 -5.32
CA PHE A 326 -30.52 9.43 -4.77
C PHE A 326 -31.06 10.37 -5.84
N THR A 327 -30.54 10.29 -7.07
CA THR A 327 -30.86 11.23 -8.13
C THR A 327 -31.76 10.65 -9.24
N GLY A 328 -31.92 9.33 -9.29
CA GLY A 328 -32.62 8.61 -10.36
C GLY A 328 -31.94 8.73 -11.72
N ARG A 329 -30.69 9.21 -11.78
CA ARG A 329 -29.97 9.46 -13.04
C ARG A 329 -29.14 8.25 -13.44
N ALA A 330 -29.15 7.96 -14.74
CA ALA A 330 -28.25 6.96 -15.32
C ALA A 330 -26.78 7.44 -15.25
N MET A 331 -25.92 6.63 -14.66
CA MET A 331 -24.49 6.89 -14.51
C MET A 331 -23.70 6.13 -15.57
N ASP A 332 -23.51 6.75 -16.74
CA ASP A 332 -22.68 6.19 -17.82
C ASP A 332 -21.22 6.03 -17.36
N GLY A 333 -20.65 4.85 -17.60
CA GLY A 333 -19.27 4.51 -17.27
C GLY A 333 -19.04 3.90 -15.89
N ARG A 334 -20.07 3.83 -15.01
CA ARG A 334 -19.97 3.09 -13.74
C ARG A 334 -20.41 1.64 -13.89
N ARG A 335 -19.74 0.75 -13.17
CA ARG A 335 -20.01 -0.69 -13.15
C ARG A 335 -20.06 -1.20 -11.71
N TYR A 336 -20.79 -2.29 -11.51
CA TYR A 336 -20.72 -3.03 -10.26
C TYR A 336 -19.46 -3.88 -10.26
N SER A 337 -18.80 -3.99 -9.12
CA SER A 337 -17.58 -4.79 -8.94
C SER A 337 -17.92 -6.28 -8.69
N ASP A 338 -16.88 -7.12 -8.62
CA ASP A 338 -16.96 -8.50 -8.14
C ASP A 338 -17.92 -9.40 -8.95
N GLY A 339 -17.85 -9.36 -10.29
CA GLY A 339 -18.67 -10.18 -11.17
C GLY A 339 -20.18 -9.85 -11.18
N LEU A 340 -20.65 -8.94 -10.34
CA LEU A 340 -22.09 -8.60 -10.25
C LEU A 340 -22.59 -7.92 -11.53
N HIS A 341 -21.76 -7.07 -12.16
CA HIS A 341 -22.15 -6.42 -13.40
C HIS A 341 -22.28 -7.44 -14.54
N GLN A 342 -21.39 -8.43 -14.60
CA GLN A 342 -21.43 -9.54 -15.54
C GLN A 342 -22.64 -10.43 -15.30
N ALA A 343 -22.96 -10.72 -14.03
CA ALA A 343 -24.17 -11.44 -13.67
C ALA A 343 -25.45 -10.69 -14.10
N LEU A 344 -25.48 -9.36 -14.00
CA LEU A 344 -26.57 -8.52 -14.50
C LEU A 344 -26.63 -8.48 -16.04
N GLU A 345 -25.49 -8.39 -16.71
CA GLU A 345 -25.39 -8.49 -18.17
C GLU A 345 -25.92 -9.87 -18.65
N ALA A 346 -25.57 -10.96 -17.95
CA ALA A 346 -26.08 -12.30 -18.23
C ALA A 346 -27.59 -12.42 -17.96
N LYS A 347 -28.07 -11.89 -16.82
CA LYS A 347 -29.51 -11.84 -16.46
C LYS A 347 -30.34 -11.18 -17.54
N GLU A 348 -29.88 -10.04 -18.06
CA GLU A 348 -30.58 -9.27 -19.09
C GLU A 348 -30.29 -9.75 -20.52
N ARG A 349 -29.48 -10.81 -20.69
CA ARG A 349 -29.06 -11.38 -21.98
C ARG A 349 -28.35 -10.36 -22.89
N VAL A 350 -27.57 -9.49 -22.26
CA VAL A 350 -26.76 -8.46 -22.91
C VAL A 350 -25.35 -9.02 -23.18
N ALA A 351 -24.59 -8.36 -24.06
CA ALA A 351 -23.19 -8.73 -24.31
C ALA A 351 -22.36 -8.60 -23.01
N ILE A 352 -21.97 -9.75 -22.45
CA ILE A 352 -21.17 -9.84 -21.23
C ILE A 352 -19.75 -9.38 -21.55
N GLN A 353 -19.23 -8.46 -20.75
CA GLN A 353 -17.86 -7.99 -20.88
C GLN A 353 -16.95 -8.71 -19.89
N ASN A 354 -15.70 -8.97 -20.30
CA ASN A 354 -14.70 -9.59 -19.44
C ASN A 354 -14.54 -8.80 -18.13
N GLU A 355 -14.29 -9.54 -17.05
CA GLU A 355 -13.96 -8.93 -15.77
C GLU A 355 -12.57 -8.31 -15.81
N ASN A 356 -12.36 -7.38 -14.89
CA ASN A 356 -11.02 -6.97 -14.55
C ASN A 356 -10.55 -7.84 -13.40
N GLN A 357 -9.44 -8.55 -13.59
CA GLN A 357 -8.77 -9.31 -12.54
C GLN A 357 -7.60 -8.54 -11.95
N THR A 358 -7.30 -8.82 -10.68
CA THR A 358 -6.11 -8.33 -10.00
C THR A 358 -4.87 -8.99 -10.59
N MET A 359 -4.02 -8.23 -11.28
CA MET A 359 -2.74 -8.73 -11.81
C MET A 359 -1.63 -8.65 -10.77
N ALA A 360 -1.62 -7.58 -9.98
CA ALA A 360 -0.67 -7.37 -8.91
C ALA A 360 -1.32 -6.49 -7.83
N SER A 361 -1.05 -6.78 -6.57
CA SER A 361 -1.61 -6.05 -5.44
C SER A 361 -0.60 -6.00 -4.30
N ILE A 362 -0.59 -4.91 -3.54
CA ILE A 362 0.13 -4.80 -2.26
C ILE A 362 -0.53 -3.74 -1.37
N THR A 363 -0.58 -3.96 -0.06
CA THR A 363 -0.98 -2.92 0.91
C THR A 363 0.19 -1.98 1.21
N PHE A 364 -0.08 -0.72 1.54
CA PHE A 364 0.99 0.21 1.96
C PHE A 364 1.75 -0.31 3.18
N GLN A 365 1.05 -0.97 4.11
CA GLN A 365 1.64 -1.63 5.26
C GLN A 365 2.74 -2.60 4.83
N ASN A 366 2.42 -3.56 3.96
CA ASN A 366 3.38 -4.56 3.52
C ASN A 366 4.44 -4.01 2.58
N TYR A 367 4.12 -2.99 1.79
CA TYR A 367 5.10 -2.29 0.96
C TYR A 367 6.19 -1.61 1.81
N PHE A 368 5.81 -0.81 2.81
CA PHE A 368 6.79 -0.10 3.64
C PHE A 368 7.57 -1.04 4.58
N ARG A 369 7.01 -2.20 4.93
CA ARG A 369 7.73 -3.27 5.65
C ARG A 369 8.86 -3.92 4.83
N LEU A 370 8.95 -3.67 3.52
CA LEU A 370 10.07 -4.13 2.68
C LEU A 370 11.36 -3.35 2.94
N TYR A 371 11.26 -2.13 3.51
CA TYR A 371 12.44 -1.32 3.78
C TYR A 371 13.14 -1.82 5.05
N PRO A 372 14.46 -2.11 5.00
CA PRO A 372 15.24 -2.47 6.18
C PRO A 372 15.19 -1.39 7.27
N LYS A 373 15.03 -0.13 6.86
CA LYS A 373 14.93 1.01 7.74
C LYS A 373 13.79 1.91 7.27
N LEU A 374 12.85 2.16 8.17
CA LEU A 374 11.68 3.00 7.93
C LEU A 374 11.62 4.09 9.02
N ALA A 375 11.38 5.32 8.63
CA ALA A 375 11.16 6.43 9.55
C ALA A 375 10.08 7.35 9.02
N GLY A 376 9.53 8.19 9.89
CA GLY A 376 8.52 9.15 9.45
C GLY A 376 8.44 10.40 10.30
N MET A 377 7.89 11.46 9.75
CA MET A 377 7.66 12.71 10.45
C MET A 377 6.24 13.20 10.23
N THR A 378 5.64 13.80 11.26
CA THR A 378 4.32 14.43 11.15
C THR A 378 4.10 15.41 12.30
N GLY A 379 3.05 16.23 12.24
CA GLY A 379 2.66 17.12 13.35
C GLY A 379 1.84 16.44 14.44
N THR A 380 1.35 15.23 14.17
CA THR A 380 0.32 14.57 14.98
C THR A 380 0.41 13.03 14.93
N ALA A 381 1.45 12.43 15.49
CA ALA A 381 1.64 10.97 15.51
C ALA A 381 1.28 10.31 16.86
N MET A 382 1.30 11.05 17.97
CA MET A 382 1.17 10.48 19.31
C MET A 382 -0.17 9.77 19.56
N THR A 383 -1.23 10.12 18.84
CA THR A 383 -2.53 9.44 18.94
C THR A 383 -2.48 8.02 18.38
N GLU A 384 -1.71 7.80 17.31
CA GLU A 384 -1.60 6.52 16.60
C GLU A 384 -0.33 5.74 16.99
N ALA A 385 0.34 6.10 18.08
CA ALA A 385 1.60 5.49 18.47
C ALA A 385 1.51 3.97 18.66
N SER A 386 0.37 3.47 19.13
CA SER A 386 0.11 2.04 19.23
C SER A 386 0.01 1.35 17.86
N GLU A 387 -0.64 1.99 16.89
CA GLU A 387 -0.78 1.45 15.53
C GLU A 387 0.57 1.41 14.81
N PHE A 388 1.37 2.49 14.92
CA PHE A 388 2.73 2.52 14.38
C PHE A 388 3.62 1.42 14.96
N GLN A 389 3.54 1.19 16.27
CA GLN A 389 4.33 0.15 16.93
C GLN A 389 3.85 -1.26 16.56
N GLU A 390 2.54 -1.50 16.49
CA GLU A 390 1.99 -2.84 16.23
C GLU A 390 2.16 -3.26 14.76
N ILE A 391 1.96 -2.35 13.81
CA ILE A 391 2.00 -2.66 12.36
C ILE A 391 3.42 -2.53 11.80
N TYR A 392 4.12 -1.44 12.14
CA TYR A 392 5.38 -1.05 11.50
C TYR A 392 6.60 -1.18 12.42
N GLN A 393 6.40 -1.54 13.69
CA GLN A 393 7.46 -1.55 14.72
C GLN A 393 8.11 -0.18 14.92
N LEU A 394 7.39 0.90 14.64
CA LEU A 394 7.88 2.27 14.76
C LEU A 394 7.47 2.90 16.09
N GLU A 395 8.46 3.29 16.90
CA GLU A 395 8.23 4.08 18.12
C GLU A 395 7.98 5.55 17.74
N VAL A 396 6.99 6.20 18.37
CA VAL A 396 6.71 7.63 18.18
C VAL A 396 7.39 8.46 19.27
N VAL A 397 8.11 9.50 18.88
CA VAL A 397 8.75 10.47 19.78
C VAL A 397 8.23 11.88 19.48
N ALA A 398 7.72 12.56 20.51
CA ALA A 398 7.28 13.95 20.40
C ALA A 398 8.44 14.92 20.64
N ILE A 399 8.73 15.74 19.63
CA ILE A 399 9.81 16.72 19.67
C ILE A 399 9.29 18.03 20.30
N PRO A 400 10.00 18.62 21.26
CA PRO A 400 9.67 19.93 21.81
C PRO A 400 9.63 21.00 20.70
N THR A 401 8.76 22.00 20.83
CA THR A 401 8.73 23.14 19.91
C THR A 401 9.88 24.10 20.20
N SER A 402 10.38 24.80 19.16
CA SER A 402 11.44 25.80 19.36
C SER A 402 10.95 27.00 20.18
N ALA A 403 9.68 27.37 20.00
CA ALA A 403 9.01 28.41 20.77
C ALA A 403 7.74 27.86 21.45
N PRO A 404 7.34 28.37 22.63
CA PRO A 404 6.07 28.00 23.27
C PRO A 404 4.87 28.35 22.39
N VAL A 405 3.88 27.45 22.32
CA VAL A 405 2.65 27.69 21.54
C VAL A 405 1.77 28.72 22.26
N ALA A 406 1.57 29.88 21.64
CA ALA A 406 0.72 30.97 22.17
C ALA A 406 -0.74 30.94 21.64
N ARG A 407 -1.10 29.92 20.86
CA ARG A 407 -2.45 29.77 20.31
C ARG A 407 -3.47 29.49 21.41
N ILE A 408 -4.62 30.15 21.34
CA ILE A 408 -5.77 29.90 22.22
C ILE A 408 -6.77 29.01 21.46
N ASP A 409 -6.98 27.80 21.96
CA ASP A 409 -8.00 26.88 21.44
C ASP A 409 -9.29 27.08 22.26
N GLU A 410 -10.32 27.66 21.62
CA GLU A 410 -11.62 27.94 22.23
C GLU A 410 -12.48 26.66 22.28
N ASP A 411 -13.44 26.61 23.23
CA ASP A 411 -14.39 25.51 23.33
C ASP A 411 -15.33 25.48 22.10
N ASP A 412 -15.79 24.28 21.73
CA ASP A 412 -16.72 24.09 20.61
C ASP A 412 -18.07 24.76 20.88
N GLU A 413 -18.66 25.36 19.84
CA GLU A 413 -20.05 25.82 19.83
C GLU A 413 -20.94 24.83 19.10
N VAL A 414 -21.95 24.30 19.78
CA VAL A 414 -22.91 23.36 19.19
C VAL A 414 -24.25 24.04 18.99
N TYR A 415 -24.71 24.02 17.74
CA TYR A 415 -25.99 24.54 17.27
C TYR A 415 -26.98 23.42 17.00
N ARG A 416 -28.27 23.76 16.95
CA ARG A 416 -29.31 22.78 16.66
C ARG A 416 -29.33 22.42 15.18
N THR A 417 -29.22 23.41 14.30
CA THR A 417 -29.34 23.24 12.84
C THR A 417 -28.08 23.71 12.09
N ILE A 418 -27.85 23.14 10.90
CA ILE A 418 -26.74 23.55 10.01
C ILE A 418 -26.88 25.02 9.60
N LYS A 419 -28.10 25.52 9.45
CA LYS A 419 -28.36 26.91 9.08
C LYS A 419 -27.86 27.89 10.14
N GLU A 420 -28.19 27.64 11.42
CA GLU A 420 -27.71 28.45 12.55
C GLU A 420 -26.19 28.41 12.66
N LYS A 421 -25.61 27.22 12.53
CA LYS A 421 -24.15 27.01 12.51
C LYS A 421 -23.46 27.89 11.48
N TYR A 422 -23.91 27.86 10.22
CA TYR A 422 -23.27 28.63 9.15
C TYR A 422 -23.46 30.13 9.30
N GLU A 423 -24.59 30.58 9.83
CA GLU A 423 -24.79 32.01 10.11
C GLU A 423 -23.80 32.51 11.17
N ALA A 424 -23.61 31.75 12.26
CA ALA A 424 -22.65 32.07 13.31
C ALA A 424 -21.19 32.04 12.82
N VAL A 425 -20.84 31.09 11.95
CA VAL A 425 -19.53 31.04 11.28
C VAL A 425 -19.30 32.32 10.47
N VAL A 426 -20.28 32.74 9.67
CA VAL A 426 -20.18 33.92 8.81
C VAL A 426 -20.10 35.21 9.63
N GLU A 427 -20.89 35.35 10.69
CA GLU A 427 -20.77 36.49 11.61
C GLU A 427 -19.38 36.58 12.27
N THR A 428 -18.81 35.43 12.62
CA THR A 428 -17.46 35.37 13.20
C THR A 428 -16.40 35.79 12.17
N ILE A 429 -16.52 35.33 10.91
CA ILE A 429 -15.65 35.75 9.81
C ILE A 429 -15.74 37.26 9.58
N GLU A 430 -16.95 37.81 9.58
CA GLU A 430 -17.19 39.25 9.38
C GLU A 430 -16.54 40.10 10.48
N LYS A 431 -16.72 39.72 11.76
CA LYS A 431 -16.07 40.39 12.90
C LYS A 431 -14.54 40.39 12.76
N CYS A 432 -13.96 39.25 12.38
CA CYS A 432 -12.51 39.11 12.23
C CYS A 432 -11.97 39.94 11.07
N ARG A 433 -12.69 39.97 9.95
CA ARG A 433 -12.30 40.77 8.80
C ARG A 433 -12.36 42.26 9.09
N ASN A 434 -13.36 42.72 9.86
CA ASN A 434 -13.46 44.12 10.30
C ASN A 434 -12.29 44.55 11.18
N SER A 435 -11.68 43.62 11.93
CA SER A 435 -10.45 43.84 12.68
C SER A 435 -9.17 43.51 11.90
N GLU A 436 -9.23 43.41 10.56
CA GLU A 436 -8.13 43.01 9.66
C GLU A 436 -7.45 41.67 10.00
N ARG A 437 -8.13 40.78 10.71
CA ARG A 437 -7.59 39.48 11.13
C ARG A 437 -7.73 38.44 10.01
N PRO A 438 -6.66 37.70 9.65
CA PRO A 438 -6.76 36.63 8.66
C PRO A 438 -7.54 35.43 9.21
N VAL A 439 -8.36 34.81 8.36
CA VAL A 439 -9.23 33.68 8.71
C VAL A 439 -9.06 32.51 7.74
N LEU A 440 -8.88 31.32 8.31
CA LEU A 440 -8.92 30.04 7.59
C LEU A 440 -10.15 29.25 8.07
N VAL A 441 -11.06 28.94 7.14
CA VAL A 441 -12.25 28.13 7.39
C VAL A 441 -12.00 26.72 6.87
N GLY A 442 -12.05 25.72 7.73
CA GLY A 442 -11.98 24.30 7.36
C GLY A 442 -13.35 23.65 7.33
N THR A 443 -13.69 23.03 6.21
CA THR A 443 -14.91 22.22 6.00
C THR A 443 -14.53 20.78 5.69
N ILE A 444 -15.47 19.82 5.72
CA ILE A 444 -15.16 18.42 5.41
C ILE A 444 -15.42 18.08 3.93
N SER A 445 -16.44 18.69 3.31
CA SER A 445 -16.86 18.41 1.94
C SER A 445 -16.85 19.67 1.06
N ILE A 446 -16.72 19.47 -0.27
CA ILE A 446 -16.79 20.55 -1.26
C ILE A 446 -18.18 21.22 -1.21
N GLU A 447 -19.24 20.45 -0.95
CA GLU A 447 -20.59 20.96 -0.81
C GLU A 447 -20.70 21.95 0.36
N ASN A 448 -20.09 21.62 1.51
CA ASN A 448 -20.08 22.50 2.68
C ASN A 448 -19.26 23.77 2.40
N SER A 449 -18.15 23.66 1.66
CA SER A 449 -17.36 24.82 1.22
C SER A 449 -18.15 25.76 0.31
N GLU A 450 -18.88 25.21 -0.66
CA GLU A 450 -19.73 25.98 -1.56
C GLU A 450 -20.93 26.60 -0.83
N ALA A 451 -21.49 25.90 0.16
CA ALA A 451 -22.56 26.44 1.01
C ALA A 451 -22.10 27.68 1.79
N VAL A 452 -20.96 27.59 2.49
CA VAL A 452 -20.37 28.73 3.20
C VAL A 452 -19.97 29.84 2.22
N SER A 453 -19.37 29.49 1.08
CA SER A 453 -19.01 30.46 0.02
C SER A 453 -20.23 31.24 -0.48
N ARG A 454 -21.37 30.57 -0.68
CA ARG A 454 -22.61 31.21 -1.16
C ARG A 454 -23.10 32.27 -0.17
N ILE A 455 -23.09 31.97 1.12
CA ILE A 455 -23.50 32.92 2.18
C ILE A 455 -22.52 34.09 2.25
N LEU A 456 -21.21 33.85 2.16
CA LEU A 456 -20.20 34.92 2.10
C LEU A 456 -20.35 35.82 0.86
N LYS A 457 -20.69 35.25 -0.31
CA LYS A 457 -20.97 36.03 -1.54
C LYS A 457 -22.19 36.93 -1.36
N GLN A 458 -23.25 36.44 -0.71
CA GLN A 458 -24.44 37.23 -0.39
C GLN A 458 -24.11 38.42 0.52
N ARG A 459 -23.22 38.23 1.51
CA ARG A 459 -22.71 39.30 2.38
C ARG A 459 -21.57 40.14 1.78
N LYS A 460 -21.22 39.93 0.50
CA LYS A 460 -20.15 40.64 -0.23
C LYS A 460 -18.77 40.55 0.45
N ILE A 461 -18.46 39.41 1.09
CA ILE A 461 -17.16 39.14 1.69
C ILE A 461 -16.26 38.45 0.65
N PRO A 462 -15.20 39.09 0.11
CA PRO A 462 -14.19 38.42 -0.71
C PRO A 462 -13.53 37.29 0.08
N HIS A 463 -13.50 36.13 -0.55
CA HIS A 463 -12.88 34.92 -0.02
C HIS A 463 -12.35 34.08 -1.17
N LYS A 464 -11.48 33.13 -0.85
CA LYS A 464 -10.96 32.13 -1.79
C LYS A 464 -11.35 30.75 -1.30
N VAL A 465 -11.69 29.85 -2.22
CA VAL A 465 -12.10 28.46 -1.90
C VAL A 465 -11.08 27.49 -2.49
N LEU A 466 -10.72 26.47 -1.72
CA LEU A 466 -9.76 25.42 -2.08
C LEU A 466 -10.45 24.07 -2.00
N ASN A 467 -10.45 23.33 -3.12
CA ASN A 467 -11.24 22.11 -3.28
C ASN A 467 -10.37 20.85 -3.48
N ALA A 468 -9.07 20.92 -3.18
CA ALA A 468 -8.08 19.85 -3.35
C ALA A 468 -7.96 19.32 -4.80
N ARG A 469 -8.22 20.17 -5.81
CA ARG A 469 -8.16 19.79 -7.24
C ARG A 469 -6.90 20.26 -7.94
N PHE A 470 -6.40 21.44 -7.60
CA PHE A 470 -5.27 22.08 -8.30
C PHE A 470 -4.19 22.47 -7.29
N HIS A 471 -3.35 21.51 -6.89
CA HIS A 471 -2.40 21.67 -5.79
C HIS A 471 -1.51 22.90 -5.91
N GLU A 472 -0.95 23.18 -7.10
CA GLU A 472 -0.07 24.34 -7.28
C GLU A 472 -0.80 25.68 -7.08
N GLN A 473 -1.99 25.83 -7.67
CA GLN A 473 -2.80 27.04 -7.52
C GLN A 473 -3.27 27.22 -6.08
N GLU A 474 -3.64 26.10 -5.42
CA GLU A 474 -4.07 26.10 -4.03
C GLU A 474 -2.93 26.49 -3.08
N SER A 475 -1.72 25.99 -3.30
CA SER A 475 -0.52 26.39 -2.56
C SER A 475 -0.25 27.89 -2.71
N ARG A 476 -0.39 28.46 -3.91
CA ARG A 476 -0.26 29.93 -4.12
C ARG A 476 -1.31 30.71 -3.33
N ILE A 477 -2.54 30.20 -3.23
CA ILE A 477 -3.60 30.84 -2.45
C ILE A 477 -3.32 30.76 -0.94
N ILE A 478 -2.99 29.56 -0.44
CA ILE A 478 -2.70 29.33 0.99
C ILE A 478 -1.50 30.11 1.47
N ALA A 479 -0.46 30.22 0.65
CA ALA A 479 0.71 31.03 0.95
C ALA A 479 0.36 32.51 1.25
N GLN A 480 -0.76 33.01 0.71
CA GLN A 480 -1.24 34.38 0.94
C GLN A 480 -2.36 34.49 1.98
N ALA A 481 -2.78 33.38 2.59
CA ALA A 481 -3.89 33.34 3.56
C ALA A 481 -3.56 34.00 4.91
N GLY A 482 -2.29 34.35 5.15
CA GLY A 482 -1.87 35.08 6.35
C GLY A 482 -1.88 36.60 6.20
N ARG A 483 -2.34 37.14 5.05
CA ARG A 483 -2.44 38.60 4.85
C ARG A 483 -3.59 39.19 5.67
N PRO A 484 -3.45 40.44 6.18
CA PRO A 484 -4.52 41.11 6.92
C PRO A 484 -5.87 41.08 6.18
N GLY A 485 -6.94 40.73 6.89
CA GLY A 485 -8.31 40.67 6.38
C GLY A 485 -8.60 39.60 5.33
N SER A 486 -7.66 38.70 5.04
CA SER A 486 -7.87 37.61 4.09
C SER A 486 -8.76 36.51 4.66
N VAL A 487 -9.66 35.97 3.82
CA VAL A 487 -10.56 34.87 4.17
C VAL A 487 -10.35 33.74 3.18
N THR A 488 -9.99 32.57 3.68
CA THR A 488 -9.75 31.38 2.86
C THR A 488 -10.56 30.20 3.39
N ILE A 489 -11.29 29.53 2.51
CA ILE A 489 -12.02 28.29 2.80
C ILE A 489 -11.21 27.13 2.23
N ALA A 490 -10.90 26.15 3.07
CA ALA A 490 -10.19 24.92 2.71
C ALA A 490 -11.10 23.71 2.93
N THR A 491 -11.34 22.97 1.85
CA THR A 491 -12.03 21.67 1.94
C THR A 491 -11.07 20.62 2.48
N ASN A 492 -11.48 19.95 3.55
CA ASN A 492 -10.72 18.94 4.27
C ASN A 492 -9.32 19.46 4.63
N MET A 493 -8.28 18.94 3.97
CA MET A 493 -6.89 19.36 4.15
C MET A 493 -6.30 20.06 2.92
N ALA A 494 -7.12 20.75 2.11
CA ALA A 494 -6.62 21.48 0.95
C ALA A 494 -5.50 22.48 1.31
N GLY A 495 -4.48 22.56 0.45
CA GLY A 495 -3.26 23.34 0.70
C GLY A 495 -2.34 22.77 1.80
N ARG A 496 -2.37 21.46 2.00
CA ARG A 496 -1.38 20.74 2.82
C ARG A 496 0.05 21.00 2.34
N GLY A 497 1.00 20.93 3.27
CA GLY A 497 2.43 21.11 2.97
C GLY A 497 2.87 22.55 2.69
N THR A 498 1.94 23.51 2.59
CA THR A 498 2.25 24.94 2.48
C THR A 498 2.07 25.65 3.82
N ASP A 499 3.03 26.48 4.19
CA ASP A 499 3.01 27.28 5.41
C ASP A 499 2.18 28.56 5.24
N ILE A 500 1.41 28.93 6.27
CA ILE A 500 0.64 30.19 6.32
C ILE A 500 1.41 31.14 7.21
N GLN A 501 2.30 31.93 6.60
CA GLN A 501 3.04 32.98 7.29
C GLN A 501 2.17 34.23 7.46
N LEU A 502 2.15 34.80 8.66
CA LEU A 502 1.49 36.09 8.90
C LEU A 502 2.19 37.17 8.07
N GLY A 503 1.40 37.94 7.31
CA GLY A 503 1.90 38.89 6.31
C GLY A 503 1.95 38.35 4.87
N GLY A 504 1.77 37.03 4.68
CA GLY A 504 1.88 36.33 3.39
C GLY A 504 3.27 35.77 3.14
N ASN A 505 3.42 34.67 2.40
CA ASN A 505 4.72 34.02 2.19
C ASN A 505 5.66 34.91 1.37
N ILE A 506 6.78 35.32 1.98
CA ILE A 506 7.75 36.24 1.37
C ILE A 506 8.44 35.65 0.14
N GLU A 507 8.87 34.39 0.19
CA GLU A 507 9.59 33.73 -0.90
C GLU A 507 8.73 33.68 -2.17
N MET A 508 7.46 33.29 -2.04
CA MET A 508 6.54 33.28 -3.18
C MET A 508 6.24 34.69 -3.71
N CYS A 509 6.09 35.68 -2.82
CA CYS A 509 5.89 37.07 -3.26
C CYS A 509 7.11 37.59 -4.04
N LEU A 510 8.33 37.26 -3.59
CA LEU A 510 9.56 37.63 -4.27
C LEU A 510 9.69 36.93 -5.62
N VAL A 511 9.43 35.62 -5.70
CA VAL A 511 9.48 34.89 -6.98
C VAL A 511 8.52 35.50 -8.01
N GLN A 512 7.28 35.81 -7.61
CA GLN A 512 6.30 36.46 -8.50
C GLN A 512 6.70 37.89 -8.89
N ALA A 513 7.21 38.67 -7.94
CA ALA A 513 7.59 40.06 -8.20
C ALA A 513 8.88 40.18 -9.05
N LEU A 514 9.72 39.15 -9.04
CA LEU A 514 10.98 39.08 -9.80
C LEU A 514 10.82 38.33 -11.14
N GLU A 515 9.64 37.80 -11.43
CA GLU A 515 9.32 37.08 -12.66
C GLU A 515 9.37 38.04 -13.87
N GLY A 516 10.25 37.76 -14.83
CA GLY A 516 10.45 38.62 -16.01
C GLY A 516 11.30 39.88 -15.77
N VAL A 517 11.90 40.05 -14.58
CA VAL A 517 12.79 41.19 -14.26
C VAL A 517 14.25 40.76 -14.35
N TYR A 518 14.95 41.25 -15.38
CA TYR A 518 16.34 40.89 -15.68
C TYR A 518 17.38 41.89 -15.18
N ASP A 519 16.97 43.13 -14.84
CA ASP A 519 17.88 44.16 -14.35
C ASP A 519 18.18 44.02 -12.85
N GLU A 520 19.47 44.00 -12.48
CA GLU A 520 19.93 43.73 -11.11
C GLU A 520 19.58 44.87 -10.13
N SER A 521 19.58 46.12 -10.61
CA SER A 521 19.22 47.28 -9.79
C SER A 521 17.72 47.34 -9.49
N ALA A 522 16.88 47.02 -10.49
CA ALA A 522 15.43 46.89 -10.32
C ALA A 522 15.06 45.72 -9.40
N ARG A 523 15.78 44.59 -9.48
CA ARG A 523 15.57 43.45 -8.58
C ARG A 523 15.79 43.83 -7.11
N LEU A 524 16.85 44.56 -6.79
CA LEU A 524 17.13 45.01 -5.42
C LEU A 524 16.03 45.92 -4.87
N GLN A 525 15.56 46.89 -5.67
CA GLN A 525 14.47 47.79 -5.26
C GLN A 525 13.15 47.05 -5.04
N ILE A 526 12.84 46.07 -5.89
CA ILE A 526 11.64 45.23 -5.74
C ILE A 526 11.74 44.37 -4.48
N VAL A 527 12.90 43.78 -4.20
CA VAL A 527 13.13 42.98 -2.98
C VAL A 527 12.93 43.83 -1.73
N GLU A 528 13.51 45.03 -1.66
CA GLU A 528 13.33 45.94 -0.52
C GLU A 528 11.86 46.33 -0.34
N LYS A 529 11.16 46.70 -1.42
CA LYS A 529 9.75 47.09 -1.38
C LYS A 529 8.85 45.95 -0.90
N VAL A 530 9.03 44.74 -1.43
CA VAL A 530 8.23 43.56 -1.07
C VAL A 530 8.51 43.15 0.38
N THR A 531 9.76 43.25 0.83
CA THR A 531 10.14 42.94 2.22
C THR A 531 9.51 43.93 3.20
N ALA A 532 9.53 45.23 2.89
CA ALA A 532 8.90 46.26 3.71
C ALA A 532 7.37 46.09 3.77
N GLU A 533 6.72 45.75 2.64
CA GLU A 533 5.28 45.46 2.61
C GLU A 533 4.93 44.22 3.44
N PHE A 534 5.74 43.16 3.34
CA PHE A 534 5.59 41.96 4.12
C PHE A 534 5.68 42.24 5.63
N GLU A 535 6.69 42.99 6.08
CA GLU A 535 6.84 43.35 7.50
C GLU A 535 5.66 44.17 8.02
N ALA A 536 5.19 45.15 7.24
CA ALA A 536 4.02 45.94 7.59
C ALA A 536 2.76 45.07 7.73
N ASN A 537 2.52 44.17 6.78
CA ASN A 537 1.38 43.25 6.82
C ASN A 537 1.48 42.25 7.97
N LYS A 538 2.69 41.74 8.25
CA LYS A 538 2.94 40.83 9.37
C LYS A 538 2.62 41.50 10.71
N ASN A 539 3.09 42.72 10.92
CA ASN A 539 2.82 43.48 12.15
C ASN A 539 1.33 43.75 12.35
N LYS A 540 0.60 44.09 11.28
CA LYS A 540 -0.87 44.23 11.34
C LYS A 540 -1.57 42.93 11.71
N ALA A 541 -1.20 41.82 11.07
CA ALA A 541 -1.80 40.51 11.35
C ALA A 541 -1.51 40.04 12.79
N LEU A 542 -0.30 40.28 13.31
CA LEU A 542 0.06 40.01 14.70
C LEU A 542 -0.75 40.85 15.69
N ALA A 543 -0.88 42.15 15.43
CA ALA A 543 -1.67 43.07 16.27
C ALA A 543 -3.17 42.70 16.26
N ALA A 544 -3.69 42.18 15.16
CA ALA A 544 -5.05 41.67 15.04
C ALA A 544 -5.29 40.32 15.77
N GLY A 545 -4.27 39.76 16.43
CA GLY A 545 -4.36 38.50 17.18
C GLY A 545 -3.98 37.25 16.37
N GLY A 546 -3.29 37.42 15.24
CA GLY A 546 -2.78 36.35 14.38
C GLY A 546 -3.88 35.60 13.62
N LEU A 547 -3.54 34.45 13.02
CA LEU A 547 -4.48 33.65 12.24
C LEU A 547 -5.63 33.13 13.13
N TYR A 548 -6.87 33.17 12.61
CA TYR A 548 -8.00 32.48 13.23
C TYR A 548 -8.41 31.29 12.37
N VAL A 549 -8.35 30.11 12.95
CA VAL A 549 -8.83 28.87 12.32
C VAL A 549 -10.25 28.59 12.81
N ILE A 550 -11.18 28.50 11.87
CA ILE A 550 -12.59 28.16 12.12
C ILE A 550 -12.86 26.82 11.46
N ALA A 551 -13.34 25.84 12.21
CA ALA A 551 -13.78 24.57 11.67
C ALA A 551 -15.31 24.50 11.69
N THR A 552 -15.91 24.03 10.60
CA THR A 552 -17.38 23.95 10.46
C THR A 552 -17.97 22.61 10.88
N GLU A 553 -17.14 21.63 11.19
CA GLU A 553 -17.49 20.28 11.64
C GLU A 553 -16.26 19.64 12.34
N ARG A 554 -16.48 18.51 13.01
CA ARG A 554 -15.40 17.63 13.49
C ARG A 554 -15.14 16.51 12.51
N HIS A 555 -13.88 16.20 12.25
CA HIS A 555 -13.50 15.03 11.46
C HIS A 555 -13.71 13.73 12.25
N GLU A 556 -13.68 12.60 11.55
CA GLU A 556 -13.70 11.26 12.16
C GLU A 556 -12.55 11.05 13.16
N SER A 557 -11.41 11.70 12.91
CA SER A 557 -10.23 11.62 13.76
C SER A 557 -9.88 12.97 14.38
N ARG A 558 -9.55 12.94 15.66
CA ARG A 558 -9.09 14.11 16.42
C ARG A 558 -7.76 14.64 15.89
N ARG A 559 -6.98 13.79 15.24
CA ARG A 559 -5.69 14.12 14.62
C ARG A 559 -5.86 15.18 13.53
N ILE A 560 -6.80 14.97 12.61
CA ILE A 560 -7.07 15.87 11.49
C ILE A 560 -7.58 17.23 12.01
N ASP A 561 -8.45 17.22 13.02
CA ASP A 561 -8.87 18.43 13.72
C ASP A 561 -7.68 19.22 14.28
N ASN A 562 -6.73 18.54 14.92
CA ASN A 562 -5.53 19.17 15.49
C ASN A 562 -4.57 19.69 14.42
N GLN A 563 -4.50 19.06 13.26
CA GLN A 563 -3.73 19.57 12.12
C GLN A 563 -4.32 20.87 11.58
N LEU A 564 -5.65 20.97 11.51
CA LEU A 564 -6.34 22.20 11.14
C LEU A 564 -6.04 23.31 12.17
N ARG A 565 -6.17 23.03 13.48
CA ARG A 565 -5.76 23.98 14.54
C ARG A 565 -4.29 24.40 14.41
N GLY A 566 -3.41 23.45 14.11
CA GLY A 566 -1.98 23.64 13.87
C GLY A 566 -1.62 24.51 12.66
N ARG A 567 -2.60 24.95 11.87
CA ARG A 567 -2.40 26.00 10.87
C ARG A 567 -2.19 27.39 11.52
N SER A 568 -2.65 27.58 12.75
CA SER A 568 -2.49 28.82 13.53
C SER A 568 -1.45 28.69 14.65
N GLY A 569 -0.85 29.83 15.02
CA GLY A 569 0.06 29.99 16.16
C GLY A 569 1.40 29.26 16.00
N ARG A 570 1.99 29.36 14.81
CA ARG A 570 3.29 28.75 14.47
C ARG A 570 4.43 29.58 15.04
N GLN A 571 5.53 28.93 15.41
CA GLN A 571 6.73 29.61 15.94
C GLN A 571 6.45 30.60 17.11
N GLY A 572 5.43 30.31 17.91
CA GLY A 572 5.02 31.16 19.03
C GLY A 572 4.14 32.37 18.66
N ASP A 573 3.73 32.49 17.39
CA ASP A 573 2.78 33.52 16.96
C ASP A 573 1.46 33.44 17.76
N PRO A 574 0.80 34.57 18.03
CA PRO A 574 -0.57 34.57 18.53
C PRO A 574 -1.50 33.93 17.50
N GLY A 575 -2.59 33.35 17.98
CA GLY A 575 -3.59 32.78 17.10
C GLY A 575 -4.76 32.21 17.87
N ARG A 576 -5.82 31.87 17.16
CA ARG A 576 -6.99 31.21 17.76
C ARG A 576 -7.48 30.05 16.91
N SER A 577 -8.17 29.11 17.54
CA SER A 577 -8.97 28.12 16.84
C SER A 577 -10.31 27.90 17.52
N LYS A 578 -11.37 27.63 16.74
CA LYS A 578 -12.70 27.31 17.23
C LYS A 578 -13.44 26.37 16.28
N PHE A 579 -14.27 25.48 16.83
CA PHE A 579 -15.12 24.58 16.06
C PHE A 579 -16.59 24.98 16.26
N PHE A 580 -17.32 25.05 15.15
CA PHE A 580 -18.76 25.26 15.10
C PHE A 580 -19.38 23.95 14.62
N LEU A 581 -20.30 23.38 15.40
CA LEU A 581 -20.89 22.08 15.17
C LEU A 581 -22.40 22.17 15.14
N SER A 582 -23.06 21.21 14.49
CA SER A 582 -24.51 21.03 14.48
C SER A 582 -24.87 19.62 14.94
N LEU A 583 -26.05 19.46 15.55
CA LEU A 583 -26.62 18.13 15.81
C LEU A 583 -26.90 17.33 14.52
N GLU A 584 -27.08 18.04 13.41
CA GLU A 584 -27.30 17.47 12.08
C GLU A 584 -26.00 17.03 11.38
N ASP A 585 -24.83 17.35 11.95
CA ASP A 585 -23.54 16.94 11.38
C ASP A 585 -23.37 15.41 11.42
N ASP A 586 -22.63 14.85 10.46
CA ASP A 586 -22.50 13.39 10.31
C ASP A 586 -22.01 12.67 11.56
N LEU A 587 -20.98 13.21 12.24
CA LEU A 587 -20.47 12.62 13.49
C LEU A 587 -21.54 12.62 14.59
N MET A 588 -22.37 13.67 14.67
CA MET A 588 -23.42 13.79 15.67
C MET A 588 -24.61 12.87 15.36
N ARG A 589 -24.95 12.73 14.07
CA ARG A 589 -25.98 11.79 13.61
C ARG A 589 -25.64 10.34 13.92
N ILE A 590 -24.37 9.95 13.82
CA ILE A 590 -23.93 8.56 14.06
C ILE A 590 -23.85 8.23 15.56
N PHE A 591 -23.51 9.20 16.43
CA PHE A 591 -23.16 8.91 17.83
C PHE A 591 -23.98 9.63 18.91
N GLY A 592 -24.76 10.66 18.56
CA GLY A 592 -25.29 11.62 19.54
C GLY A 592 -26.75 12.02 19.41
N SER A 593 -27.46 11.68 18.32
CA SER A 593 -28.77 12.28 18.04
C SER A 593 -29.81 12.03 19.13
N GLU A 594 -30.09 10.79 19.53
CA GLU A 594 -31.23 10.53 20.42
C GLU A 594 -31.06 11.03 21.87
N LEU A 595 -29.85 10.95 22.43
CA LEU A 595 -29.57 11.35 23.82
C LEU A 595 -29.36 12.86 23.97
N ILE A 596 -28.70 13.49 23.01
CA ILE A 596 -28.36 14.92 23.08
C ILE A 596 -29.54 15.76 22.61
N ASP A 597 -30.24 15.38 21.54
CA ASP A 597 -31.43 16.11 21.06
C ASP A 597 -32.55 16.12 22.12
N GLY A 598 -32.83 14.98 22.75
CA GLY A 598 -33.84 14.88 23.81
C GLY A 598 -33.49 15.68 25.09
N MET A 599 -32.21 15.92 25.35
CA MET A 599 -31.75 16.78 26.45
C MET A 599 -31.84 18.25 26.07
N LEU A 600 -31.42 18.62 24.85
CA LEU A 600 -31.43 20.01 24.36
C LEU A 600 -32.86 20.56 24.19
N GLN A 601 -33.80 19.73 23.75
CA GLN A 601 -35.23 20.07 23.74
C GLN A 601 -35.78 20.36 25.14
N LYS A 602 -35.29 19.65 26.18
CA LYS A 602 -35.66 19.91 27.58
C LYS A 602 -35.00 21.16 28.16
N PHE A 603 -33.84 21.57 27.64
CA PHE A 603 -33.13 22.77 28.06
C PHE A 603 -33.70 24.07 27.45
N GLY A 604 -34.58 23.98 26.46
CA GLY A 604 -35.31 25.13 25.93
C GLY A 604 -34.44 26.15 25.17
N LEU A 605 -33.45 25.67 24.42
CA LEU A 605 -32.59 26.51 23.57
C LEU A 605 -33.42 27.31 22.55
N GLN A 606 -33.18 28.62 22.52
CA GLN A 606 -33.78 29.51 21.52
C GLN A 606 -33.04 29.41 20.18
N GLU A 607 -33.72 29.80 19.10
CA GLU A 607 -33.15 29.81 17.75
C GLU A 607 -31.92 30.75 17.72
N GLY A 608 -30.74 30.20 17.35
CA GLY A 608 -29.49 30.95 17.29
C GLY A 608 -28.62 30.93 18.57
N GLU A 609 -29.08 30.30 19.66
CA GLU A 609 -28.24 30.10 20.85
C GLU A 609 -27.31 28.88 20.70
N ALA A 610 -26.02 29.08 20.97
CA ALA A 610 -25.02 28.01 20.97
C ALA A 610 -24.90 27.36 22.35
N VAL A 611 -24.72 26.04 22.38
CA VAL A 611 -24.35 25.34 23.62
C VAL A 611 -22.83 25.27 23.71
N VAL A 612 -22.30 25.90 24.75
CA VAL A 612 -20.87 25.82 25.09
C VAL A 612 -20.75 25.15 26.46
N HIS A 613 -20.31 23.89 26.48
CA HIS A 613 -20.09 23.20 27.75
C HIS A 613 -18.92 22.19 27.66
N PRO A 614 -17.97 22.18 28.61
CA PRO A 614 -16.78 21.30 28.57
C PRO A 614 -17.10 19.80 28.50
N TRP A 615 -18.27 19.38 28.98
CA TRP A 615 -18.72 17.98 28.87
C TRP A 615 -18.99 17.56 27.42
N ILE A 616 -19.48 18.46 26.56
CA ILE A 616 -19.74 18.17 25.14
C ILE A 616 -18.43 17.88 24.41
N ASN A 617 -17.39 18.68 24.66
CA ASN A 617 -16.05 18.43 24.13
C ASN A 617 -15.52 17.05 24.53
N LYS A 618 -15.76 16.62 25.78
CA LYS A 618 -15.40 15.26 26.24
C LYS A 618 -16.23 14.17 25.58
N ALA A 619 -17.53 14.38 25.38
CA ALA A 619 -18.40 13.43 24.72
C ALA A 619 -18.03 13.24 23.24
N LEU A 620 -17.79 14.34 22.52
CA LEU A 620 -17.30 14.36 21.14
C LEU A 620 -15.95 13.66 21.01
N ALA A 621 -15.00 13.97 21.89
CA ALA A 621 -13.69 13.30 21.89
C ALA A 621 -13.81 11.78 22.11
N LYS A 622 -14.77 11.33 22.92
CA LYS A 622 -15.05 9.90 23.13
C LYS A 622 -15.70 9.26 21.90
N ALA A 623 -16.58 9.97 21.20
CA ALA A 623 -17.17 9.51 19.95
C ALA A 623 -16.10 9.35 18.85
N GLN A 624 -15.25 10.37 18.65
CA GLN A 624 -14.11 10.30 17.72
C GLN A 624 -13.18 9.13 18.03
N HIS A 625 -12.79 8.94 19.30
CA HIS A 625 -11.96 7.80 19.70
C HIS A 625 -12.62 6.46 19.38
N LYS A 626 -13.95 6.34 19.50
CA LYS A 626 -14.67 5.10 19.14
C LYS A 626 -14.64 4.86 17.63
N VAL A 627 -14.73 5.91 16.82
CA VAL A 627 -14.56 5.83 15.35
C VAL A 627 -13.14 5.42 14.99
N GLU A 628 -12.13 6.04 15.61
CA GLU A 628 -10.72 5.73 15.39
C GLU A 628 -10.41 4.26 15.69
N VAL A 629 -10.84 3.75 16.85
CA VAL A 629 -10.67 2.32 17.21
C VAL A 629 -11.39 1.40 16.23
N ARG A 630 -12.61 1.73 15.80
CA ARG A 630 -13.34 0.94 14.82
C ARG A 630 -12.60 0.88 13.48
N ASN A 631 -12.12 2.03 13.00
CA ASN A 631 -11.37 2.13 11.74
C ASN A 631 -10.03 1.39 11.83
N PHE A 632 -9.36 1.46 12.98
CA PHE A 632 -8.15 0.70 13.27
C PHE A 632 -8.40 -0.81 13.19
N GLU A 633 -9.46 -1.33 13.81
CA GLU A 633 -9.80 -2.76 13.75
C GLU A 633 -10.09 -3.23 12.32
N ILE A 634 -10.78 -2.42 11.51
CA ILE A 634 -11.03 -2.72 10.09
C ILE A 634 -9.70 -2.82 9.33
N ARG A 635 -8.80 -1.83 9.49
CA ARG A 635 -7.47 -1.85 8.86
C ARG A 635 -6.64 -3.05 9.31
N LYS A 636 -6.66 -3.36 10.60
CA LYS A 636 -5.97 -4.49 11.20
C LYS A 636 -6.47 -5.82 10.65
N GLN A 637 -7.78 -5.96 10.46
CA GLN A 637 -8.37 -7.14 9.84
C GLN A 637 -7.95 -7.27 8.38
N LEU A 638 -8.03 -6.19 7.58
CA LEU A 638 -7.58 -6.18 6.19
C LEU A 638 -6.09 -6.57 6.05
N LEU A 639 -5.23 -6.01 6.92
CA LEU A 639 -3.81 -6.34 6.95
C LEU A 639 -3.56 -7.82 7.23
N LYS A 640 -4.30 -8.43 8.17
CA LYS A 640 -4.15 -9.86 8.49
C LYS A 640 -4.45 -10.77 7.30
N PHE A 641 -5.42 -10.42 6.46
CA PHE A 641 -5.70 -11.16 5.22
C PHE A 641 -4.60 -10.93 4.17
N ASP A 642 -4.15 -9.69 3.99
CA ASP A 642 -3.05 -9.38 3.06
C ASP A 642 -1.72 -9.99 3.52
N ASP A 643 -1.46 -10.17 4.82
CA ASP A 643 -0.24 -10.82 5.31
C ASP A 643 -0.11 -12.26 4.78
N VAL A 644 -1.21 -12.99 4.65
CA VAL A 644 -1.24 -14.34 4.06
C VAL A 644 -0.84 -14.28 2.58
N MET A 645 -1.42 -13.32 1.84
CA MET A 645 -1.07 -13.08 0.44
C MET A 645 0.39 -12.65 0.28
N ASN A 646 0.88 -11.83 1.20
CA ASN A 646 2.20 -11.23 1.16
C ASN A 646 3.29 -12.28 1.40
N ASP A 647 3.06 -13.23 2.29
CA ASP A 647 3.99 -14.35 2.51
C ASP A 647 4.14 -15.19 1.24
N GLN A 648 3.05 -15.49 0.54
CA GLN A 648 3.08 -16.19 -0.76
C GLN A 648 3.73 -15.33 -1.85
N ARG A 649 3.38 -14.04 -1.92
CA ARG A 649 3.91 -13.07 -2.90
C ARG A 649 5.42 -12.94 -2.81
N LYS A 650 5.99 -12.86 -1.59
CA LYS A 650 7.43 -12.77 -1.39
C LYS A 650 8.16 -13.94 -2.04
N ILE A 651 7.65 -15.16 -1.81
CA ILE A 651 8.22 -16.38 -2.38
C ILE A 651 8.15 -16.34 -3.92
N ILE A 652 6.99 -16.03 -4.49
CA ILE A 652 6.81 -15.98 -5.95
C ILE A 652 7.69 -14.90 -6.59
N TYR A 653 7.77 -13.72 -5.99
CA TYR A 653 8.58 -12.61 -6.53
C TYR A 653 10.08 -12.88 -6.40
N GLU A 654 10.52 -13.50 -5.31
CA GLU A 654 11.91 -13.92 -5.13
C GLU A 654 12.30 -14.97 -6.17
N GLN A 655 11.49 -16.03 -6.33
CA GLN A 655 11.72 -17.05 -7.35
C GLN A 655 11.72 -16.48 -8.76
N ARG A 656 10.77 -15.61 -9.07
CA ARG A 656 10.73 -14.93 -10.36
C ARG A 656 12.03 -14.18 -10.63
N ARG A 657 12.55 -13.44 -9.64
CA ARG A 657 13.84 -12.73 -9.76
C ARG A 657 15.01 -13.69 -9.92
N GLU A 658 15.04 -14.80 -9.21
CA GLU A 658 16.06 -15.84 -9.37
C GLU A 658 16.05 -16.46 -10.78
N ILE A 659 14.88 -16.86 -11.27
CA ILE A 659 14.69 -17.37 -12.63
C ILE A 659 15.15 -16.33 -13.67
N MET A 660 14.85 -15.05 -13.45
CA MET A 660 15.32 -13.98 -14.34
C MET A 660 16.85 -13.81 -14.31
N ARG A 661 17.51 -14.01 -13.16
CA ARG A 661 18.97 -13.90 -12.98
C ARG A 661 19.74 -15.07 -13.60
N LEU A 662 19.17 -16.28 -13.59
CA LEU A 662 19.82 -17.45 -14.15
C LEU A 662 20.06 -17.30 -15.65
N PRO A 663 21.23 -17.67 -16.19
CA PRO A 663 21.47 -17.63 -17.63
C PRO A 663 20.59 -18.65 -18.38
N GLU A 664 20.37 -19.82 -17.79
CA GLU A 664 19.51 -20.90 -18.28
C GLU A 664 18.79 -21.59 -17.12
N VAL A 665 17.68 -22.26 -17.40
CA VAL A 665 16.80 -22.89 -16.40
C VAL A 665 16.58 -24.38 -16.65
N HIS A 666 17.42 -24.99 -17.49
CA HIS A 666 17.21 -26.35 -17.99
C HIS A 666 17.17 -27.40 -16.87
N GLU A 667 18.08 -27.32 -15.90
CA GLU A 667 18.08 -28.22 -14.75
C GLU A 667 16.79 -28.12 -13.94
N LEU A 668 16.29 -26.90 -13.71
CA LEU A 668 15.00 -26.68 -13.04
C LEU A 668 13.84 -27.33 -13.82
N VAL A 669 13.83 -27.20 -15.14
CA VAL A 669 12.80 -27.82 -16.00
C VAL A 669 12.88 -29.35 -15.94
N ILE A 670 14.08 -29.92 -15.89
CA ILE A 670 14.26 -31.37 -15.71
C ILE A 670 13.69 -31.82 -14.36
N ASP A 671 13.98 -31.09 -13.28
CA ASP A 671 13.49 -31.42 -11.95
C ASP A 671 11.96 -31.32 -11.88
N MET A 672 11.38 -30.26 -12.43
CA MET A 672 9.92 -30.09 -12.53
C MET A 672 9.27 -31.23 -13.29
N ARG A 673 9.91 -31.71 -14.37
CA ARG A 673 9.43 -32.86 -15.15
C ARG A 673 9.51 -34.15 -14.36
N ASN A 674 10.62 -34.40 -13.68
CA ASN A 674 10.80 -35.59 -12.85
C ASN A 674 9.74 -35.65 -11.74
N GLU A 675 9.49 -34.53 -11.06
CA GLU A 675 8.43 -34.42 -10.04
C GLU A 675 7.02 -34.59 -10.63
N ALA A 676 6.75 -34.02 -11.81
CA ALA A 676 5.46 -34.19 -12.48
C ALA A 676 5.19 -35.65 -12.86
N ILE A 677 6.22 -36.37 -13.33
CA ILE A 677 6.14 -37.81 -13.60
C ILE A 677 5.87 -38.59 -12.31
N ASP A 678 6.58 -38.26 -11.22
CA ASP A 678 6.40 -38.92 -9.92
C ASP A 678 4.98 -38.74 -9.38
N ASN A 679 4.40 -37.55 -9.56
CA ASN A 679 3.04 -37.23 -9.14
C ASN A 679 2.01 -38.05 -9.91
N ILE A 680 2.10 -38.12 -11.24
CA ILE A 680 1.17 -38.91 -12.07
C ILE A 680 1.29 -40.40 -11.72
N VAL A 681 2.52 -40.92 -11.64
CA VAL A 681 2.75 -42.32 -11.30
C VAL A 681 2.21 -42.63 -9.90
N SER A 682 2.40 -41.75 -8.92
CA SER A 682 1.92 -41.96 -7.54
C SER A 682 0.41 -41.79 -7.39
N GLN A 683 -0.26 -41.01 -8.24
CA GLN A 683 -1.71 -40.88 -8.26
C GLN A 683 -2.40 -42.15 -8.79
N VAL A 684 -1.77 -42.84 -9.73
CA VAL A 684 -2.32 -44.06 -10.33
C VAL A 684 -1.84 -45.34 -9.63
N ILE A 685 -0.61 -45.32 -9.09
CA ILE A 685 0.04 -46.45 -8.42
C ILE A 685 0.18 -46.14 -6.93
N GLU A 686 -0.76 -46.65 -6.13
CA GLU A 686 -0.75 -46.55 -4.66
C GLU A 686 0.43 -47.34 -4.05
N GLU A 687 1.05 -46.78 -3.02
CA GLU A 687 2.15 -47.46 -2.32
C GLU A 687 1.68 -48.74 -1.62
N GLY A 688 2.32 -49.87 -1.94
CA GLY A 688 1.98 -51.19 -1.39
C GLY A 688 0.86 -51.94 -2.12
N SER A 689 0.28 -51.36 -3.19
CA SER A 689 -0.67 -52.05 -4.07
C SER A 689 0.05 -53.05 -4.99
N TYR A 690 -0.64 -54.13 -5.35
CA TYR A 690 -0.09 -55.14 -6.26
C TYR A 690 -0.23 -54.70 -7.72
N SER A 691 0.68 -55.15 -8.61
CA SER A 691 0.71 -54.77 -10.04
C SER A 691 -0.60 -54.98 -10.80
N HIS A 692 -1.43 -55.92 -10.39
CA HIS A 692 -2.74 -56.19 -11.01
C HIS A 692 -3.84 -55.17 -10.63
N GLN A 693 -3.60 -54.31 -9.64
CA GLN A 693 -4.52 -53.27 -9.18
C GLN A 693 -4.24 -51.90 -9.82
N TRP A 694 -3.14 -51.78 -10.58
CA TRP A 694 -2.74 -50.52 -11.21
C TRP A 694 -3.54 -50.26 -12.49
N ASP A 695 -4.04 -49.04 -12.63
CA ASP A 695 -4.78 -48.61 -13.82
C ASP A 695 -3.82 -48.11 -14.91
N PHE A 696 -3.25 -49.04 -15.67
CA PHE A 696 -2.31 -48.71 -16.74
C PHE A 696 -2.96 -47.98 -17.92
N GLU A 697 -4.27 -48.10 -18.14
CA GLU A 697 -4.97 -47.37 -19.19
C GLU A 697 -5.05 -45.88 -18.84
N LEU A 698 -5.41 -45.58 -17.58
CA LEU A 698 -5.37 -44.22 -17.06
C LEU A 698 -3.94 -43.67 -17.09
N LEU A 699 -2.94 -44.44 -16.65
CA LEU A 699 -1.53 -44.01 -16.68
C LEU A 699 -1.05 -43.69 -18.10
N CYS A 700 -1.40 -44.51 -19.09
CA CYS A 700 -1.11 -44.23 -20.50
C CYS A 700 -1.70 -42.90 -20.95
N SER A 701 -2.96 -42.64 -20.62
CA SER A 701 -3.64 -41.41 -21.02
C SER A 701 -3.02 -40.17 -20.38
N GLU A 702 -2.70 -40.22 -19.08
CA GLU A 702 -2.07 -39.13 -18.34
C GLU A 702 -0.64 -38.86 -18.82
N VAL A 703 0.13 -39.92 -19.08
CA VAL A 703 1.49 -39.80 -19.65
C VAL A 703 1.45 -39.20 -21.05
N GLN A 704 0.47 -39.58 -21.89
CA GLN A 704 0.31 -38.98 -23.21
C GLN A 704 -0.07 -37.50 -23.12
N ASN A 705 -1.01 -37.14 -22.24
CA ASN A 705 -1.44 -35.75 -22.04
C ASN A 705 -0.35 -34.86 -21.43
N LEU A 706 0.47 -35.40 -20.53
CA LEU A 706 1.56 -34.64 -19.92
C LEU A 706 2.78 -34.60 -20.84
N LEU A 707 3.23 -35.72 -21.40
CA LEU A 707 4.55 -35.81 -22.03
C LEU A 707 4.50 -35.91 -23.56
N GLY A 708 3.32 -36.00 -24.17
CA GLY A 708 3.19 -36.14 -25.63
C GLY A 708 3.79 -37.42 -26.20
N ILE A 709 4.03 -38.43 -25.35
CA ILE A 709 4.64 -39.71 -25.71
C ILE A 709 3.72 -40.87 -25.35
N THR A 710 3.85 -41.97 -26.08
CA THR A 710 3.12 -43.22 -25.84
C THR A 710 4.10 -44.36 -25.53
N PRO A 711 4.67 -44.41 -24.31
CA PRO A 711 5.51 -45.53 -23.89
C PRO A 711 4.69 -46.83 -23.82
N PRO A 712 5.30 -48.01 -24.05
CA PRO A 712 4.62 -49.31 -24.03
C PRO A 712 4.34 -49.78 -22.58
N LEU A 713 3.63 -48.98 -21.79
CA LEU A 713 3.34 -49.22 -20.37
C LEU A 713 2.58 -50.54 -20.14
N VAL A 714 1.67 -50.89 -21.05
CA VAL A 714 0.90 -52.14 -21.00
C VAL A 714 1.78 -53.38 -21.24
N GLU A 715 2.90 -53.23 -21.94
CA GLU A 715 3.87 -54.31 -22.12
C GLU A 715 4.74 -54.46 -20.87
N TRP A 716 5.17 -53.35 -20.27
CA TRP A 716 5.92 -53.36 -19.00
C TRP A 716 5.10 -53.95 -17.86
N ALA A 717 3.79 -53.73 -17.85
CA ALA A 717 2.87 -54.32 -16.88
C ALA A 717 2.84 -55.85 -16.88
N LYS A 718 3.22 -56.49 -18.01
CA LYS A 718 3.23 -57.95 -18.15
C LYS A 718 4.53 -58.59 -17.64
N GLU A 719 5.54 -57.79 -17.31
CA GLU A 719 6.81 -58.28 -16.79
C GLU A 719 6.66 -58.75 -15.33
N GLU A 720 7.23 -59.91 -15.01
CA GLU A 720 7.23 -60.40 -13.63
C GLU A 720 8.12 -59.51 -12.74
N PHE A 721 7.64 -59.19 -11.53
CA PHE A 721 8.34 -58.40 -10.50
C PHE A 721 8.57 -56.91 -10.80
N ILE A 722 7.81 -56.30 -11.71
CA ILE A 722 7.93 -54.84 -11.95
C ILE A 722 7.52 -54.03 -10.71
N THR A 723 8.35 -53.08 -10.32
CA THR A 723 8.09 -52.18 -9.20
C THR A 723 7.64 -50.79 -9.69
N LYS A 724 7.01 -50.01 -8.79
CA LYS A 724 6.69 -48.60 -9.05
C LYS A 724 7.94 -47.81 -9.49
N GLN A 725 9.09 -48.12 -8.91
CA GLN A 725 10.34 -47.45 -9.19
C GLN A 725 10.87 -47.77 -10.60
N ASP A 726 10.70 -49.01 -11.06
CA ASP A 726 11.06 -49.40 -12.43
C ASP A 726 10.21 -48.66 -13.48
N ILE A 727 8.89 -48.54 -13.24
CA ILE A 727 8.00 -47.79 -14.15
C ILE A 727 8.42 -46.33 -14.21
N LEU A 728 8.68 -45.73 -13.05
CA LEU A 728 9.05 -44.33 -12.91
C LEU A 728 10.38 -44.03 -13.62
N GLU A 729 11.40 -44.88 -13.44
CA GLU A 729 12.68 -44.77 -14.16
C GLU A 729 12.51 -44.91 -15.68
N ARG A 730 11.75 -45.91 -16.14
CA ARG A 730 11.50 -46.11 -17.58
C ARG A 730 10.74 -44.96 -18.23
N VAL A 731 9.72 -44.40 -17.56
CA VAL A 731 8.98 -43.24 -18.07
C VAL A 731 9.90 -42.02 -18.16
N ARG A 732 10.75 -41.80 -17.15
CA ARG A 732 11.76 -40.73 -17.17
C ARG A 732 12.75 -40.90 -18.32
N GLU A 733 13.26 -42.11 -18.56
CA GLU A 733 14.18 -42.38 -19.69
C GLU A 733 13.53 -42.07 -21.04
N PHE A 734 12.30 -42.53 -21.26
CA PHE A 734 11.56 -42.23 -22.49
C PHE A 734 11.33 -40.73 -22.68
N SER A 735 10.96 -40.04 -21.60
CA SER A 735 10.76 -38.59 -21.61
C SER A 735 12.06 -37.83 -21.92
N ASN A 736 13.17 -38.22 -21.29
CA ASN A 736 14.50 -37.64 -21.50
C ASN A 736 14.95 -37.82 -22.95
N ALA A 737 14.73 -39.00 -23.54
CA ALA A 737 15.07 -39.28 -24.93
C ALA A 737 14.25 -38.40 -25.88
N HIS A 738 12.94 -38.28 -25.65
CA HIS A 738 12.06 -37.45 -26.47
C HIS A 738 12.47 -35.97 -26.45
N LEU A 739 12.74 -35.43 -25.27
CA LEU A 739 13.15 -34.02 -25.13
C LEU A 739 14.57 -33.77 -25.63
N SER A 740 15.49 -34.73 -25.50
CA SER A 740 16.83 -34.63 -26.09
C SER A 740 16.76 -34.57 -27.62
N GLN A 741 15.88 -35.35 -28.24
CA GLN A 741 15.65 -35.30 -29.69
C GLN A 741 15.06 -33.94 -30.11
N LYS A 742 14.14 -33.39 -29.32
CA LYS A 742 13.62 -32.03 -29.52
C LYS A 742 14.71 -30.98 -29.39
N ASP A 743 15.57 -31.07 -28.38
CA ASP A 743 16.68 -30.13 -28.16
C ASP A 743 17.63 -30.09 -29.38
N ILE A 744 17.94 -31.27 -29.96
CA ILE A 744 18.74 -31.37 -31.20
C ILE A 744 18.01 -30.75 -32.39
N ASN A 745 16.71 -31.01 -32.53
CA ASN A 745 15.92 -30.52 -33.67
C ASN A 745 15.69 -29.00 -33.64
N PHE A 746 15.49 -28.41 -32.45
CA PHE A 746 15.25 -26.98 -32.27
C PHE A 746 16.54 -26.16 -32.19
N GLY A 747 17.64 -26.78 -31.76
CA GLY A 747 18.88 -26.10 -31.41
C GLY A 747 18.87 -25.66 -29.94
N SER A 748 19.93 -26.05 -29.22
CA SER A 748 19.99 -25.89 -27.76
C SER A 748 19.82 -24.45 -27.28
N THR A 749 20.41 -23.48 -27.97
CA THR A 749 20.26 -22.07 -27.58
C THR A 749 18.81 -21.59 -27.63
N LEU A 750 18.06 -21.97 -28.66
CA LEU A 750 16.66 -21.56 -28.80
C LEU A 750 15.77 -22.27 -27.78
N MET A 751 16.06 -23.55 -27.51
CA MET A 751 15.37 -24.34 -26.48
C MET A 751 15.55 -23.71 -25.09
N ARG A 752 16.77 -23.31 -24.70
CA ARG A 752 17.04 -22.67 -23.41
C ARG A 752 16.31 -21.33 -23.25
N ILE A 753 16.23 -20.53 -24.32
CA ILE A 753 15.46 -19.27 -24.32
C ILE A 753 13.96 -19.57 -24.15
N ALA A 754 13.44 -20.54 -24.89
CA ALA A 754 12.03 -20.94 -24.82
C ALA A 754 11.67 -21.47 -23.43
N GLU A 755 12.48 -22.37 -22.84
CA GLU A 755 12.30 -22.88 -21.48
C GLU A 755 12.14 -21.76 -20.46
N LYS A 756 13.04 -20.76 -20.50
CA LYS A 756 13.01 -19.63 -19.57
C LYS A 756 11.79 -18.72 -19.76
N GLN A 757 11.48 -18.35 -21.01
CA GLN A 757 10.34 -17.48 -21.30
C GLN A 757 9.01 -18.14 -20.93
N LEU A 758 8.88 -19.43 -21.25
CA LEU A 758 7.68 -20.20 -21.02
C LEU A 758 7.45 -20.46 -19.53
N LEU A 759 8.51 -20.79 -18.78
CA LEU A 759 8.45 -20.92 -17.32
C LEU A 759 7.94 -19.63 -16.66
N LEU A 760 8.52 -18.48 -17.02
CA LEU A 760 8.09 -17.18 -16.48
C LEU A 760 6.64 -16.85 -16.87
N HIS A 761 6.24 -17.15 -18.11
CA HIS A 761 4.89 -16.88 -18.60
C HIS A 761 3.83 -17.74 -17.88
N ILE A 762 4.08 -19.04 -17.72
CA ILE A 762 3.17 -19.96 -17.03
C ILE A 762 3.09 -19.61 -15.53
N LEU A 763 4.22 -19.29 -14.89
CA LEU A 763 4.25 -18.82 -13.51
C LEU A 763 3.38 -17.57 -13.32
N ASP A 764 3.52 -16.58 -14.20
CA ASP A 764 2.74 -15.34 -14.11
C ASP A 764 1.25 -15.58 -14.33
N GLN A 765 0.88 -16.48 -15.23
CA GLN A 765 -0.52 -16.79 -15.49
C GLN A 765 -1.16 -17.49 -14.28
N LEU A 766 -0.53 -18.55 -13.78
CA LEU A 766 -1.02 -19.28 -12.62
C LEU A 766 -1.08 -18.41 -11.35
N TRP A 767 -0.11 -17.51 -11.18
CA TRP A 767 -0.12 -16.56 -10.08
C TRP A 767 -1.31 -15.59 -10.16
N LYS A 768 -1.66 -15.08 -11.35
CA LYS A 768 -2.85 -14.22 -11.54
C LYS A 768 -4.14 -14.98 -11.23
N ASP A 769 -4.26 -16.21 -11.74
CA ASP A 769 -5.43 -17.06 -11.50
C ASP A 769 -5.58 -17.39 -10.01
N HIS A 770 -4.46 -17.57 -9.31
CA HIS A 770 -4.40 -17.76 -7.86
C HIS A 770 -4.79 -16.50 -7.08
N LEU A 771 -4.30 -15.31 -7.48
CA LEU A 771 -4.72 -14.04 -6.89
C LEU A 771 -6.24 -13.84 -7.01
N LEU A 772 -6.82 -14.14 -8.18
CA LEU A 772 -8.25 -14.08 -8.42
C LEU A 772 -9.02 -15.05 -7.51
N SER A 773 -8.53 -16.28 -7.40
CA SER A 773 -9.11 -17.30 -6.51
C SER A 773 -9.09 -16.88 -5.05
N LEU A 774 -8.02 -16.19 -4.60
CA LEU A 774 -7.91 -15.68 -3.24
C LEU A 774 -8.80 -14.47 -2.97
N ASP A 775 -9.02 -13.61 -3.97
CA ASP A 775 -10.01 -12.54 -3.87
C ASP A 775 -11.43 -13.12 -3.69
N TYR A 776 -11.80 -14.15 -4.46
CA TYR A 776 -13.09 -14.85 -4.29
C TYR A 776 -13.19 -15.54 -2.92
N LEU A 777 -12.13 -16.22 -2.49
CA LEU A 777 -12.09 -16.88 -1.19
C LEU A 777 -12.29 -15.89 -0.04
N ARG A 778 -11.60 -14.74 -0.08
CA ARG A 778 -11.72 -13.70 0.94
C ARG A 778 -13.15 -13.17 1.08
N GLN A 779 -13.89 -13.06 -0.02
CA GLN A 779 -15.29 -12.63 0.00
C GLN A 779 -16.21 -13.71 0.59
N GLY A 780 -16.00 -14.98 0.20
CA GLY A 780 -16.83 -16.11 0.63
C GLY A 780 -16.55 -16.62 2.05
N ILE A 781 -15.35 -16.37 2.61
CA ILE A 781 -14.93 -16.97 3.90
C ILE A 781 -15.78 -16.50 5.09
N SER A 782 -16.39 -15.32 4.99
CA SER A 782 -17.27 -14.77 6.02
C SER A 782 -18.49 -15.66 6.29
N LEU A 783 -18.97 -16.38 5.29
CA LEU A 783 -20.09 -17.32 5.40
C LEU A 783 -19.73 -18.54 6.28
N ARG A 784 -18.45 -18.88 6.37
CA ARG A 784 -17.97 -20.00 7.21
C ARG A 784 -17.80 -19.61 8.68
N ALA A 785 -17.86 -18.31 8.99
CA ALA A 785 -17.84 -17.79 10.37
C ALA A 785 -19.04 -18.27 11.20
N TYR A 786 -20.15 -18.67 10.54
CA TYR A 786 -21.35 -19.18 11.18
C TYR A 786 -21.10 -20.46 12.00
N ALA A 787 -20.01 -21.20 11.74
CA ALA A 787 -19.64 -22.41 12.47
C ALA A 787 -18.73 -22.16 13.71
N GLN A 788 -18.70 -20.95 14.27
CA GLN A 788 -17.83 -20.55 15.41
C GLN A 788 -16.32 -20.75 15.17
N ARG A 789 -15.88 -20.87 13.91
CA ARG A 789 -14.47 -20.93 13.55
C ARG A 789 -13.97 -19.54 13.16
N ASP A 790 -12.71 -19.24 13.51
CA ASP A 790 -12.07 -17.98 13.12
C ASP A 790 -11.87 -17.94 11.59
N PRO A 791 -12.53 -17.02 10.86
CA PRO A 791 -12.46 -16.94 9.40
C PRO A 791 -11.04 -16.76 8.88
N LEU A 792 -10.16 -16.10 9.65
CA LEU A 792 -8.78 -15.89 9.23
C LEU A 792 -7.98 -17.20 9.18
N ASN A 793 -8.22 -18.12 10.13
CA ASN A 793 -7.52 -19.39 10.16
C ASN A 793 -8.00 -20.33 9.05
N GLU A 794 -9.30 -20.31 8.77
CA GLU A 794 -9.87 -21.03 7.63
C GLU A 794 -9.32 -20.48 6.31
N TYR A 795 -9.30 -19.15 6.14
CA TYR A 795 -8.68 -18.49 4.98
C TYR A 795 -7.22 -18.90 4.80
N LYS A 796 -6.42 -18.88 5.87
CA LYS A 796 -5.01 -19.30 5.84
C LYS A 796 -4.84 -20.74 5.34
N ARG A 797 -5.65 -21.67 5.87
CA ARG A 797 -5.58 -23.09 5.51
C ARG A 797 -5.90 -23.28 4.03
N GLU A 798 -6.99 -22.69 3.57
CA GLU A 798 -7.43 -22.82 2.17
C GLU A 798 -6.51 -22.11 1.20
N ALA A 799 -6.04 -20.91 1.55
CA ALA A 799 -5.09 -20.17 0.74
C ALA A 799 -3.77 -20.93 0.58
N PHE A 800 -3.34 -21.68 1.60
CA PHE A 800 -2.17 -22.54 1.53
C PHE A 800 -2.40 -23.75 0.60
N CYS A 801 -3.54 -24.43 0.71
CA CYS A 801 -3.87 -25.54 -0.20
C CYS A 801 -3.97 -25.08 -1.67
N LEU A 802 -4.57 -23.91 -1.93
CA LEU A 802 -4.59 -23.31 -3.28
C LEU A 802 -3.19 -23.03 -3.79
N PHE A 803 -2.30 -22.54 -2.93
CA PHE A 803 -0.92 -22.23 -3.28
C PHE A 803 -0.13 -23.51 -3.62
N GLU A 804 -0.22 -24.57 -2.81
CA GLU A 804 0.41 -25.86 -3.12
C GLU A 804 -0.10 -26.46 -4.44
N LYS A 805 -1.41 -26.34 -4.70
CA LYS A 805 -2.01 -26.75 -5.97
C LYS A 805 -1.44 -25.96 -7.14
N MET A 806 -1.40 -24.62 -7.04
CA MET A 806 -0.83 -23.74 -8.08
C MET A 806 0.61 -24.13 -8.42
N LEU A 807 1.42 -24.46 -7.42
CA LEU A 807 2.81 -24.90 -7.62
C LEU A 807 2.91 -26.27 -8.28
N THR A 808 1.98 -27.17 -8.00
CA THR A 808 1.88 -28.47 -8.67
C THR A 808 1.46 -28.28 -10.12
N ASP A 809 0.47 -27.44 -10.38
CA ASP A 809 -0.01 -27.08 -11.71
C ASP A 809 1.10 -26.40 -12.53
N LEU A 810 1.95 -25.58 -11.91
CA LEU A 810 3.12 -24.98 -12.57
C LEU A 810 4.06 -26.05 -13.15
N ARG A 811 4.41 -27.07 -12.35
CA ARG A 811 5.29 -28.17 -12.79
C ARG A 811 4.68 -28.94 -13.95
N SER A 812 3.41 -29.30 -13.82
CA SER A 812 2.67 -30.06 -14.84
C SER A 812 2.50 -29.25 -16.13
N ASN A 813 2.13 -27.97 -16.03
CA ASN A 813 1.89 -27.11 -17.20
C ASN A 813 3.19 -26.78 -17.94
N VAL A 814 4.28 -26.50 -17.23
CA VAL A 814 5.60 -26.28 -17.85
C VAL A 814 6.04 -27.55 -18.56
N THR A 815 5.96 -28.70 -17.90
CA THR A 815 6.32 -29.99 -18.49
C THR A 815 5.48 -30.28 -19.74
N SER A 816 4.16 -30.14 -19.65
CA SER A 816 3.24 -30.39 -20.76
C SER A 816 3.49 -29.46 -21.93
N THR A 817 3.61 -28.17 -21.67
CA THR A 817 3.74 -27.21 -22.76
C THR A 817 5.08 -27.37 -23.48
N ILE A 818 6.17 -27.67 -22.77
CA ILE A 818 7.48 -27.96 -23.39
C ILE A 818 7.42 -29.28 -24.18
N ALA A 819 6.79 -30.31 -23.61
CA ALA A 819 6.65 -31.61 -24.25
C ALA A 819 5.80 -31.55 -25.53
N HIS A 820 4.80 -30.67 -25.60
CA HIS A 820 3.95 -30.49 -26.78
C HIS A 820 4.40 -29.39 -27.72
N LEU A 821 5.43 -28.61 -27.36
CA LEU A 821 5.90 -27.51 -28.19
C LEU A 821 6.37 -28.02 -29.57
N GLU A 822 5.75 -27.49 -30.63
CA GLU A 822 6.15 -27.70 -32.02
C GLU A 822 6.48 -26.34 -32.65
N ILE A 823 7.76 -26.07 -32.87
CA ILE A 823 8.19 -24.84 -33.56
C ILE A 823 8.24 -25.12 -35.07
N ARG A 824 7.36 -24.48 -35.83
CA ARG A 824 7.46 -24.43 -37.30
C ARG A 824 8.47 -23.35 -37.66
N ALA A 825 9.72 -23.74 -37.95
CA ALA A 825 10.72 -22.79 -38.44
C ALA A 825 10.28 -22.21 -39.80
N GLN A 826 9.80 -20.96 -39.80
CA GLN A 826 9.65 -20.16 -41.00
C GLN A 826 10.81 -19.15 -41.01
N SER A 827 11.82 -19.41 -41.84
CA SER A 827 12.97 -18.54 -42.19
C SER A 827 13.94 -18.09 -41.09
N SER A 828 15.21 -17.93 -41.49
CA SER A 828 16.34 -17.47 -40.67
C SER A 828 16.22 -16.04 -40.15
N ASP A 829 15.39 -15.21 -40.80
CA ASP A 829 15.27 -13.78 -40.49
C ASP A 829 14.43 -13.52 -39.21
N ASP A 830 13.53 -14.43 -38.84
CA ASP A 830 12.70 -14.30 -37.64
C ASP A 830 13.47 -14.57 -36.34
N ILE A 831 14.57 -15.36 -36.42
CA ILE A 831 15.41 -15.69 -35.28
C ILE A 831 16.23 -14.48 -34.82
N GLU A 832 16.67 -13.61 -35.75
CA GLU A 832 17.35 -12.35 -35.41
C GLU A 832 16.42 -11.35 -34.71
N ILE A 833 15.14 -11.32 -35.08
CA ILE A 833 14.14 -10.43 -34.45
C ILE A 833 13.83 -10.87 -33.01
N ILE A 834 13.77 -12.18 -32.76
CA ILE A 834 13.55 -12.76 -31.43
C ILE A 834 14.79 -12.59 -30.53
N THR A 835 16.00 -12.73 -31.09
CA THR A 835 17.26 -12.57 -30.34
C THR A 835 17.67 -11.11 -30.11
N ALA A 836 17.24 -10.17 -30.96
CA ALA A 836 17.57 -8.75 -30.84
C ALA A 836 16.69 -7.97 -29.85
N GLY A 837 15.67 -8.58 -29.24
CA GLY A 837 14.88 -7.98 -28.15
C GLY A 837 14.21 -6.63 -28.49
N LYS A 838 13.98 -6.32 -29.77
CA LYS A 838 13.28 -5.10 -30.19
C LYS A 838 11.79 -5.38 -30.40
N THR A 839 11.02 -5.44 -29.31
CA THR A 839 9.56 -5.26 -29.38
C THR A 839 9.23 -3.78 -29.48
N GLY A 840 9.48 -3.21 -30.66
CA GLY A 840 8.82 -1.97 -31.07
C GLY A 840 7.33 -2.23 -31.22
N ILE A 841 6.51 -1.39 -30.60
CA ILE A 841 5.05 -1.42 -30.67
C ILE A 841 4.61 -1.36 -32.14
N HIS A 842 4.30 -2.50 -32.74
CA HIS A 842 3.42 -2.59 -33.89
C HIS A 842 2.31 -3.58 -33.58
N ARG A 843 1.15 -3.02 -33.22
CA ARG A 843 -0.14 -3.71 -33.20
C ARG A 843 -0.44 -4.23 -34.61
N THR A 844 -0.27 -5.53 -34.82
CA THR A 844 -0.92 -6.24 -35.93
C THR A 844 -1.68 -7.42 -35.38
N LYS A 845 -3.00 -7.37 -35.60
CA LYS A 845 -3.98 -8.42 -35.34
C LYS A 845 -3.51 -9.71 -36.02
N ASN A 846 -3.04 -10.69 -35.26
CA ASN A 846 -3.03 -12.12 -35.59
C ASN A 846 -2.43 -12.90 -34.41
N ASN A 847 -3.20 -13.02 -33.32
CA ASN A 847 -2.91 -13.94 -32.21
C ASN A 847 -4.06 -14.96 -32.12
N GLN A 848 -4.35 -15.61 -33.23
CA GLN A 848 -5.19 -16.80 -33.30
C GLN A 848 -4.32 -17.87 -33.94
N LEU A 849 -3.79 -18.80 -33.13
CA LEU A 849 -3.37 -20.16 -33.49
C LEU A 849 -2.58 -20.77 -32.30
N ILE A 850 -3.20 -20.84 -31.12
CA ILE A 850 -2.87 -21.88 -30.13
C ILE A 850 -4.23 -22.40 -29.65
N ASN A 851 -4.53 -23.64 -30.03
CA ASN A 851 -5.82 -24.29 -29.80
C ASN A 851 -5.82 -24.82 -28.34
N SER A 852 -6.48 -24.12 -27.43
CA SER A 852 -6.55 -24.43 -26.00
C SER A 852 -7.73 -25.34 -25.63
N ASN A 853 -7.77 -26.55 -26.18
CA ASN A 853 -8.81 -27.55 -25.87
C ASN A 853 -8.22 -28.94 -25.68
N ALA A 854 -7.47 -29.20 -24.60
CA ALA A 854 -7.11 -30.57 -24.22
C ALA A 854 -6.56 -30.73 -22.79
N ILE A 855 -7.17 -30.21 -21.71
CA ILE A 855 -6.79 -30.64 -20.34
C ILE A 855 -8.03 -30.66 -19.42
N ARG A 856 -8.56 -31.84 -19.07
CA ARG A 856 -9.45 -32.05 -17.90
C ARG A 856 -9.62 -33.54 -17.55
N SER A 857 -9.37 -33.85 -16.26
CA SER A 857 -9.50 -35.12 -15.48
C SER A 857 -8.13 -35.74 -15.17
N VAL A 858 -7.77 -36.27 -14.00
CA VAL A 858 -8.49 -36.90 -12.86
C VAL A 858 -7.74 -36.68 -11.52
N THR A 859 -8.43 -36.50 -10.37
CA THR A 859 -7.88 -36.86 -9.04
C THR A 859 -8.97 -37.32 -8.05
N LYS A 860 -8.65 -38.31 -7.20
CA LYS A 860 -9.44 -38.81 -6.05
C LYS A 860 -8.69 -38.51 -4.74
N ASP A 861 -9.46 -38.23 -3.69
CA ASP A 861 -8.98 -37.87 -2.36
C ASP A 861 -8.52 -39.04 -1.49
N ASN A 862 -7.53 -38.77 -0.64
CA ASN A 862 -7.41 -39.37 0.70
C ASN A 862 -6.80 -38.33 1.66
N HIS A 863 -7.61 -37.83 2.61
CA HIS A 863 -7.19 -36.87 3.63
C HIS A 863 -6.76 -37.57 4.93
N GLN A 864 -5.53 -37.34 5.37
CA GLN A 864 -5.12 -37.47 6.77
C GLN A 864 -4.65 -36.11 7.31
N ALA A 865 -5.10 -35.80 8.53
CA ALA A 865 -4.85 -34.54 9.21
C ALA A 865 -3.35 -34.37 9.54
N VAL A 866 -2.76 -33.24 9.12
CA VAL A 866 -1.38 -32.85 9.46
C VAL A 866 -1.39 -31.60 10.35
N SER A 867 -0.61 -31.68 11.43
CA SER A 867 -0.43 -30.67 12.48
C SER A 867 0.34 -29.44 12.00
N LEU A 868 -0.14 -28.27 12.41
CA LEU A 868 0.39 -26.92 12.12
C LEU A 868 1.65 -26.59 12.95
N THR A 869 2.83 -26.85 12.41
CA THR A 869 4.07 -26.09 12.70
C THR A 869 5.16 -26.54 11.71
N ASP A 870 5.28 -25.92 10.54
CA ASP A 870 6.48 -26.08 9.68
C ASP A 870 6.62 -24.87 8.74
N ARG A 871 7.28 -23.80 9.22
CA ARG A 871 7.82 -22.76 8.31
C ARG A 871 8.92 -23.33 7.41
N ASP A 872 9.58 -24.40 7.83
CA ASP A 872 10.70 -25.02 7.12
C ASP A 872 10.26 -25.77 5.84
N LYS A 873 8.98 -26.14 5.68
CA LYS A 873 8.47 -26.78 4.46
C LYS A 873 8.15 -25.82 3.32
N MET A 874 8.00 -24.52 3.59
CA MET A 874 7.87 -23.52 2.50
C MET A 874 9.21 -23.27 1.77
N THR A 875 10.32 -23.74 2.34
CA THR A 875 11.69 -23.45 1.87
C THR A 875 12.17 -24.35 0.72
N THR A 876 11.37 -25.28 0.21
CA THR A 876 11.82 -26.24 -0.80
C THR A 876 10.87 -26.29 -1.98
N LEU A 877 10.80 -25.18 -2.71
CA LEU A 877 10.14 -25.13 -4.01
C LEU A 877 11.04 -25.65 -5.14
N PHE A 878 12.36 -25.55 -4.95
CA PHE A 878 13.39 -26.11 -5.82
C PHE A 878 14.55 -26.58 -4.92
N PRO A 879 14.79 -27.89 -4.74
CA PRO A 879 15.83 -28.40 -3.84
C PRO A 879 17.26 -27.97 -4.24
N HIS A 880 17.44 -27.52 -5.49
CA HIS A 880 18.72 -27.22 -6.12
C HIS A 880 19.02 -25.72 -6.27
N LEU A 881 18.09 -24.83 -5.90
CA LEU A 881 18.37 -23.40 -5.79
C LEU A 881 18.90 -23.10 -4.39
N PRO A 882 20.09 -22.50 -4.22
CA PRO A 882 20.62 -22.14 -2.91
C PRO A 882 19.80 -20.99 -2.33
N ILE A 883 18.74 -21.31 -1.59
CA ILE A 883 18.00 -20.34 -0.78
C ILE A 883 18.85 -20.09 0.48
N ASP A 884 19.68 -19.06 0.45
CA ASP A 884 20.43 -18.60 1.62
C ASP A 884 19.57 -17.64 2.45
N TRP A 885 18.67 -18.19 3.26
CA TRP A 885 17.89 -17.42 4.23
C TRP A 885 18.70 -17.02 5.48
N LYS A 886 20.03 -17.17 5.47
CA LYS A 886 20.89 -16.84 6.61
C LYS A 886 21.65 -15.52 6.45
N THR A 887 20.95 -14.42 6.27
CA THR A 887 21.51 -13.14 6.73
C THR A 887 20.42 -12.23 7.30
N SER A 888 20.67 -11.76 8.53
CA SER A 888 20.00 -10.67 9.26
C SER A 888 18.80 -10.94 10.18
N GLU A 889 18.85 -11.97 11.03
CA GLU A 889 18.23 -11.88 12.37
C GLU A 889 19.10 -12.57 13.44
N PRO A 890 19.70 -11.83 14.40
CA PRO A 890 20.45 -12.45 15.50
C PRO A 890 19.57 -13.17 16.53
N ASN A 891 18.23 -13.08 16.42
CA ASN A 891 17.29 -13.46 17.49
C ASN A 891 16.04 -14.22 17.03
N SER A 892 16.06 -14.90 15.88
CA SER A 892 14.93 -15.78 15.51
C SER A 892 15.00 -17.09 16.32
N SER A 893 13.89 -17.48 16.95
CA SER A 893 13.78 -18.70 17.78
C SER A 893 13.97 -20.00 17.00
N ALA A 894 14.03 -19.95 15.66
CA ALA A 894 14.24 -21.10 14.79
C ALA A 894 15.71 -21.58 14.77
N VAL A 895 16.69 -20.70 15.05
CA VAL A 895 18.12 -21.07 15.14
C VAL A 895 18.43 -21.86 16.43
N TRP A 896 17.48 -21.92 17.37
CA TRP A 896 17.66 -22.44 18.73
C TRP A 896 17.00 -23.81 18.96
N GLY A 897 16.97 -24.68 17.94
CA GLY A 897 16.48 -26.05 18.09
C GLY A 897 17.13 -26.76 19.30
N ASN A 898 16.34 -27.54 20.06
CA ASN A 898 16.64 -28.31 21.28
C ASN A 898 18.15 -28.47 21.67
N VAL A 899 18.79 -27.39 22.12
CA VAL A 899 20.20 -27.44 22.56
C VAL A 899 20.27 -28.11 23.92
N GLN A 900 20.87 -29.30 23.98
CA GLN A 900 21.07 -30.01 25.25
C GLN A 900 21.81 -29.14 26.27
N ARG A 901 21.33 -29.07 27.52
CA ARG A 901 21.80 -28.14 28.57
C ARG A 901 23.32 -28.12 28.81
N ASN A 902 24.02 -29.22 28.53
CA ASN A 902 25.46 -29.36 28.75
C ASN A 902 26.34 -29.14 27.49
N LYS A 903 25.76 -28.94 26.30
CA LYS A 903 26.50 -28.58 25.06
C LYS A 903 26.97 -27.13 25.10
N ARG A 904 27.97 -26.79 24.28
CA ARG A 904 28.42 -25.40 24.08
C ARG A 904 27.29 -24.57 23.49
N CYS A 905 27.16 -23.32 23.95
CA CYS A 905 26.09 -22.42 23.53
C CYS A 905 26.31 -21.99 22.07
N PRO A 906 25.30 -22.10 21.17
CA PRO A 906 25.44 -21.79 19.74
C PRO A 906 25.83 -20.33 19.43
N CYS A 907 25.59 -19.41 20.36
CA CYS A 907 25.97 -17.99 20.29
C CYS A 907 27.50 -17.70 20.23
N GLY A 908 28.36 -18.72 20.18
CA GLY A 908 29.82 -18.55 20.10
C GLY A 908 30.53 -18.16 21.41
N SER A 909 29.81 -18.01 22.53
CA SER A 909 30.37 -17.52 23.82
C SER A 909 31.38 -18.46 24.52
N GLY A 910 31.63 -19.66 23.98
CA GLY A 910 32.50 -20.68 24.58
C GLY A 910 31.95 -21.37 25.85
N LYS A 911 30.85 -20.86 26.43
CA LYS A 911 30.21 -21.40 27.64
C LYS A 911 29.20 -22.51 27.31
N LYS A 912 28.87 -23.38 28.28
CA LYS A 912 27.76 -24.36 28.15
C LYS A 912 26.41 -23.61 28.12
N TYR A 913 25.43 -24.14 27.38
CA TYR A 913 24.11 -23.52 27.18
C TYR A 913 23.46 -23.09 28.52
N LYS A 914 23.47 -23.95 29.54
CA LYS A 914 22.93 -23.65 30.89
C LYS A 914 23.59 -22.48 31.64
N HIS A 915 24.77 -22.03 31.22
CA HIS A 915 25.51 -20.92 31.82
C HIS A 915 25.56 -19.67 30.92
N CYS A 916 24.81 -19.70 29.81
CA CYS A 916 24.67 -18.60 28.86
C CYS A 916 23.18 -18.36 28.63
N HIS A 917 22.65 -18.62 27.45
CA HIS A 917 21.25 -18.34 27.11
C HIS A 917 20.22 -19.33 27.71
N GLY A 918 20.66 -20.49 28.20
CA GLY A 918 19.82 -21.42 28.99
C GLY A 918 19.88 -21.15 30.49
N ARG A 919 20.39 -19.98 30.91
CA ARG A 919 20.44 -19.56 32.31
C ARG A 919 19.08 -18.98 32.69
N PHE A 920 18.30 -19.74 33.45
CA PHE A 920 17.13 -19.19 34.12
C PHE A 920 17.59 -18.16 35.16
N ASN A 921 17.14 -16.92 35.01
CA ASN A 921 17.14 -15.93 36.09
C ASN A 921 15.79 -15.98 36.78
#